data_AF-A0A8W8LIN5-F1
#
_entry.id   AF-A0A8W8LIN5-F1
#
_cell.length_a   1.000
_cell.length_b   1.000
_cell.length_c   1.000
_cell.angle_alpha   90.00
_cell.angle_beta   90.00
_cell.angle_gamma   90.00
#
_symmetry.space_group_name_H-M   'P 1'
#
loop_
_entity.id
_entity.type
_entity.pdbx_description
1 polymer ?
#
loop_
_entity_poly.entity_id
_entity_poly.type
_entity_poly.pdbx_seq_one_letter_code
_entity_poly.pdbx_strand_id
1 'polypeptide(L)'
;MLIKRNDRLAQIVSQLNKKFKRNTTPAVKRFIKVVKRGLFNQNEISGFRDGACSNTVDTASVRDYEAVKWTLKKLNAANYIPGINIGIEAFSTCDIPGRAVYHTVNFAQKAFENHANSSSLPIVGILGPEASSEAEETSAFLSSLSKEYQLYQFLFSATSSNLNDERLSNIVRVIPSDTIQTKVMQHFLKQLEWNYVAVVYENTTYGRTAFEELSSSAKFEGICIAKSFPIEIGITVDFSALQTVLDNLLSNAESQITGVIFFVSTTTASDFLSIVQGRKQGSFFRLMMVFSESIALERSMLKNYDSVSKGTFVTSPPVLEVKEFSNHWNSILSNKTSFLDEYVTNHWLLNVLRKYISCDPFQETCLMPTLQEVSTSENENIFEGYAIVAALLQVNGIKELHSEKCKGSDGICTELRETLHKHKNMLFKKSSREVIFQDVPFHFEKNFSIILNGKNEVLMNGNISAYEVYQYRRCLDKNEDFCLEKVADYGENSLKVLTGRLVDYSDNNNEIQWPNMYKAQCSLGRSCKSCKVENTENDIYFKNGDFFIIGMAPVNTGDLSNPLHCGVIRESNGWECTEAISYAVDDINQNKDVFPNSTIGFIILNSCNQPVLTSKKLLNIMNNGVTLPNGTVVHDVSSRVLGVVAELGSSISQAAAEVLQEFNIVQVAYGSTAAVLSDREEYKYFLRLSTPDTNQAVAMVDISKKLDLKYIQILFSEGTYGEGGRDDVIRAAKSSKVCVANEIIVQENKYSMVLDDLRRNPYAKVVLLFLKSHVVSEVIEVITRSMDAEEFVFIASEAFGTRTEIIENNPKLENSLSLSLEIPLSGNNLKGYIYSKSTEKYYLNPWTRSFLEKKNACFFPGSFDKSSNEQCEKVFDRYNSSDIKYDIWSPFALHAAKVVLNGAYASFRHICGLNSKTICSEYRDNPKRVWEYFQRQNLSLNGVQTSIFDDNGDGNLGHVIYQIKKSRTDPKVLEFVKVGSFSQSTNLNLSRIDTINPTKCPNQKCENYCSLFYNGNVADKQETSNDSSNTGVVVGLSVVAAIFVFSTIALIIYILIIRRGLLKSIQEQEHYGNKNQNIRCLRLKPSWKPLKVNLDPTEFSMRNEYLTVVK
;
A
#
# COMPACT_ATOMS: atom_id res chain seq x y z
N MET A 1 10.57 53.60 -5.89
CA MET A 1 10.12 53.59 -7.30
C MET A 1 9.39 52.26 -7.64
N LEU A 2 8.52 51.78 -6.75
CA LEU A 2 7.82 50.48 -6.87
C LEU A 2 6.28 50.62 -6.75
N ILE A 3 5.75 51.84 -6.98
CA ILE A 3 4.29 52.09 -7.11
C ILE A 3 3.90 52.39 -8.58
N LYS A 4 4.83 52.33 -9.54
CA LYS A 4 4.54 52.58 -10.97
C LYS A 4 4.68 51.36 -11.90
N ARG A 5 4.59 50.13 -11.37
CA ARG A 5 4.51 48.91 -12.21
C ARG A 5 3.28 48.02 -11.95
N ASN A 6 2.43 48.35 -10.98
CA ASN A 6 1.12 47.70 -10.80
C ASN A 6 0.06 48.20 -11.81
N ASP A 7 0.30 49.35 -12.48
CA ASP A 7 -0.65 49.89 -13.45
C ASP A 7 -0.68 49.10 -14.77
N ARG A 8 0.36 48.32 -15.13
CA ARG A 8 0.35 47.54 -16.38
C ARG A 8 -0.46 46.24 -16.29
N LEU A 9 -0.48 45.56 -15.13
CA LEU A 9 -1.31 44.36 -14.95
C LEU A 9 -2.76 44.70 -14.64
N ALA A 10 -3.01 45.78 -13.89
CA ALA A 10 -4.36 46.36 -13.76
C ALA A 10 -4.87 46.86 -15.12
N GLN A 11 -4.01 47.37 -16.01
CA GLN A 11 -4.38 47.68 -17.39
C GLN A 11 -4.60 46.45 -18.26
N ILE A 12 -3.87 45.33 -18.09
CA ILE A 12 -4.10 44.09 -18.85
C ILE A 12 -5.37 43.38 -18.37
N VAL A 13 -5.62 43.32 -17.05
CA VAL A 13 -6.85 42.77 -16.46
C VAL A 13 -8.06 43.70 -16.71
N SER A 14 -7.85 45.02 -16.78
CA SER A 14 -8.86 46.00 -17.21
C SER A 14 -9.10 45.95 -18.72
N GLN A 15 -8.08 45.64 -19.54
CA GLN A 15 -8.21 45.41 -20.97
C GLN A 15 -8.93 44.07 -21.25
N LEU A 16 -8.62 43.00 -20.51
CA LEU A 16 -9.36 41.73 -20.54
C LEU A 16 -10.82 41.97 -20.09
N ASN A 17 -11.06 42.67 -18.96
CA ASN A 17 -12.41 43.05 -18.55
C ASN A 17 -13.14 43.97 -19.54
N LYS A 18 -12.45 44.89 -20.23
CA LYS A 18 -13.04 45.76 -21.27
C LYS A 18 -13.31 45.01 -22.57
N LYS A 19 -12.49 44.01 -22.93
CA LYS A 19 -12.69 43.15 -24.12
C LYS A 19 -13.81 42.12 -23.87
N PHE A 20 -13.93 41.57 -22.65
CA PHE A 20 -14.96 40.59 -22.29
C PHE A 20 -16.30 41.19 -21.83
N LYS A 21 -16.40 42.49 -21.50
CA LYS A 21 -17.70 43.12 -21.13
C LYS A 21 -18.65 43.38 -22.30
N ARG A 22 -18.18 43.35 -23.56
CA ARG A 22 -19.02 43.75 -24.70
C ARG A 22 -19.82 42.63 -25.35
N ASN A 23 -19.54 41.35 -25.08
CA ASN A 23 -20.35 40.20 -25.53
C ASN A 23 -19.99 38.93 -24.73
N THR A 24 -20.47 38.76 -23.50
CA THR A 24 -20.23 37.52 -22.73
C THR A 24 -21.52 36.79 -22.39
N THR A 25 -21.64 35.57 -22.92
CA THR A 25 -22.67 34.60 -22.55
C THR A 25 -22.47 34.09 -21.11
N PRO A 26 -23.53 33.61 -20.42
CA PRO A 26 -23.45 33.05 -19.06
C PRO A 26 -22.41 31.93 -18.88
N ALA A 27 -22.08 31.21 -19.95
CA ALA A 27 -21.04 30.17 -19.99
C ALA A 27 -19.63 30.72 -19.71
N VAL A 28 -19.27 31.86 -20.29
CA VAL A 28 -17.95 32.50 -20.06
C VAL A 28 -17.81 33.00 -18.62
N LYS A 29 -18.92 33.43 -18.00
CA LYS A 29 -18.95 33.77 -16.56
C LYS A 29 -18.78 32.54 -15.65
N ARG A 30 -19.23 31.34 -16.08
CA ARG A 30 -18.94 30.07 -15.37
C ARG A 30 -17.48 29.65 -15.56
N PHE A 31 -16.92 29.76 -16.76
CA PHE A 31 -15.51 29.48 -17.04
C PHE A 31 -14.55 30.31 -16.16
N ILE A 32 -14.78 31.62 -16.06
CA ILE A 32 -14.02 32.51 -15.16
C ILE A 32 -14.20 32.13 -13.67
N LYS A 33 -15.33 31.54 -13.30
CA LYS A 33 -15.62 31.11 -11.91
C LYS A 33 -14.95 29.77 -11.57
N VAL A 34 -14.73 28.89 -12.56
CA VAL A 34 -13.97 27.63 -12.45
C VAL A 34 -12.47 27.94 -12.32
N VAL A 35 -11.92 28.79 -13.19
CA VAL A 35 -10.51 29.24 -13.11
C VAL A 35 -10.21 29.96 -11.79
N LYS A 36 -11.20 30.66 -11.20
CA LYS A 36 -11.06 31.34 -9.90
C LYS A 36 -11.16 30.42 -8.68
N ARG A 37 -11.64 29.17 -8.80
CA ARG A 37 -12.01 28.34 -7.64
C ARG A 37 -11.01 27.25 -7.23
N GLY A 38 -9.85 27.13 -7.87
CA GLY A 38 -8.69 26.50 -7.21
C GLY A 38 -7.83 25.62 -8.07
N LEU A 39 -6.94 26.21 -8.88
CA LEU A 39 -5.84 25.44 -9.49
C LEU A 39 -4.44 26.07 -9.32
N PHE A 40 -4.29 27.40 -9.15
CA PHE A 40 -2.94 27.99 -8.95
C PHE A 40 -2.93 29.25 -8.07
N ASN A 41 -1.82 29.45 -7.36
CA ASN A 41 -1.52 30.68 -6.62
C ASN A 41 -1.12 31.80 -7.61
N GLN A 42 -1.65 33.02 -7.45
CA GLN A 42 -1.48 34.12 -8.44
C GLN A 42 -0.03 34.53 -8.70
N ASN A 43 0.90 34.16 -7.82
CA ASN A 43 2.33 34.42 -7.97
C ASN A 43 3.02 33.47 -8.98
N GLU A 44 2.54 32.24 -9.18
CA GLU A 44 3.18 31.23 -10.04
C GLU A 44 2.95 31.50 -11.54
N ILE A 45 1.79 32.04 -11.91
CA ILE A 45 1.41 32.32 -13.31
C ILE A 45 2.32 33.40 -13.93
N SER A 46 2.95 34.26 -13.11
CA SER A 46 3.83 35.33 -13.57
C SER A 46 5.25 34.86 -13.96
N GLY A 47 5.62 33.62 -13.64
CA GLY A 47 6.94 33.02 -13.90
C GLY A 47 7.08 32.33 -15.26
N PHE A 48 5.98 31.98 -15.93
CA PHE A 48 6.00 31.25 -17.20
C PHE A 48 6.17 32.19 -18.41
N ARG A 49 7.37 32.76 -18.58
CA ARG A 49 7.77 33.38 -19.86
C ARG A 49 8.41 32.34 -20.77
N ASP A 50 8.24 32.49 -22.08
CA ASP A 50 8.77 31.61 -23.13
C ASP A 50 10.32 31.47 -23.18
N GLY A 51 11.06 32.10 -22.25
CA GLY A 51 12.52 32.02 -22.14
C GLY A 51 13.06 31.25 -20.93
N ALA A 52 12.24 30.42 -20.26
CA ALA A 52 12.61 29.72 -19.02
C ALA A 52 12.95 28.22 -19.19
N CYS A 53 12.92 27.67 -20.41
CA CYS A 53 13.33 26.28 -20.65
C CYS A 53 14.84 26.19 -20.84
N SER A 54 15.39 25.00 -20.59
CA SER A 54 16.76 24.69 -21.01
C SER A 54 16.93 24.93 -22.51
N ASN A 55 18.15 25.28 -22.92
CA ASN A 55 18.53 25.35 -24.34
C ASN A 55 18.70 23.96 -24.96
N THR A 56 18.68 22.89 -24.15
CA THR A 56 18.74 21.51 -24.61
C THR A 56 17.37 21.03 -25.02
N VAL A 57 17.26 20.50 -26.24
CA VAL A 57 16.03 19.93 -26.78
C VAL A 57 16.16 18.42 -26.85
N ASP A 58 15.10 17.71 -26.44
CA ASP A 58 15.02 16.27 -26.61
C ASP A 58 14.78 15.91 -28.08
N THR A 59 15.56 14.97 -28.61
CA THR A 59 15.44 14.57 -30.02
C THR A 59 14.17 13.77 -30.25
N ALA A 60 13.77 12.91 -29.31
CA ALA A 60 12.60 12.04 -29.46
C ALA A 60 11.31 12.87 -29.54
N SER A 61 11.09 13.83 -28.64
CA SER A 61 9.91 14.71 -28.71
C SER A 61 9.84 15.54 -30.00
N VAL A 62 10.98 15.99 -30.53
CA VAL A 62 11.01 16.72 -31.83
C VAL A 62 10.66 15.80 -32.98
N ARG A 63 11.11 14.53 -32.92
CA ARG A 63 10.81 13.50 -33.91
C ARG A 63 9.34 13.09 -33.87
N ASP A 64 8.74 12.99 -32.68
CA ASP A 64 7.30 12.73 -32.50
C ASP A 64 6.44 13.87 -33.07
N TYR A 65 6.82 15.13 -32.80
CA TYR A 65 6.15 16.28 -33.42
C TYR A 65 6.30 16.27 -34.95
N GLU A 66 7.49 15.96 -35.48
CA GLU A 66 7.73 15.88 -36.91
C GLU A 66 6.94 14.73 -37.55
N ALA A 67 6.77 13.59 -36.88
CA ALA A 67 5.92 12.48 -37.30
C ALA A 67 4.45 12.90 -37.48
N VAL A 68 3.91 13.64 -36.52
CA VAL A 68 2.54 14.20 -36.63
C VAL A 68 2.47 15.18 -37.80
N LYS A 69 3.43 16.12 -37.89
CA LYS A 69 3.45 17.14 -38.96
C LYS A 69 3.54 16.50 -40.35
N TRP A 70 4.44 15.54 -40.52
CA TRP A 70 4.62 14.77 -41.74
C TRP A 70 3.34 14.01 -42.13
N THR A 71 2.69 13.38 -41.16
CA THR A 71 1.42 12.66 -41.36
C THR A 71 0.35 13.59 -41.91
N LEU A 72 0.16 14.76 -41.29
CA LEU A 72 -0.80 15.76 -41.78
C LEU A 72 -0.43 16.28 -43.18
N LYS A 73 0.86 16.52 -43.46
CA LYS A 73 1.35 16.94 -44.79
C LYS A 73 1.00 15.90 -45.85
N LYS A 74 1.20 14.61 -45.58
CA LYS A 74 0.87 13.51 -46.49
C LYS A 74 -0.64 13.37 -46.72
N LEU A 75 -1.45 13.43 -45.66
CA LEU A 75 -2.91 13.35 -45.77
C LEU A 75 -3.49 14.54 -46.56
N ASN A 76 -3.01 15.75 -46.29
CA ASN A 76 -3.42 16.95 -47.03
C ASN A 76 -3.02 16.85 -48.51
N ALA A 77 -1.79 16.40 -48.82
CA ALA A 77 -1.33 16.21 -50.20
C ALA A 77 -2.14 15.14 -50.96
N ALA A 78 -2.60 14.11 -50.26
CA ALA A 78 -3.47 13.07 -50.81
C ALA A 78 -4.95 13.49 -50.93
N ASN A 79 -5.30 14.72 -50.53
CA ASN A 79 -6.68 15.19 -50.43
C ASN A 79 -7.56 14.20 -49.64
N TYR A 80 -7.01 13.65 -48.54
CA TYR A 80 -7.63 12.57 -47.77
C TYR A 80 -9.04 12.91 -47.26
N ILE A 81 -9.26 14.19 -46.94
CA ILE A 81 -10.57 14.79 -46.77
C ILE A 81 -10.76 15.81 -47.91
N PRO A 82 -11.74 15.61 -48.81
CA PRO A 82 -11.90 16.45 -49.99
C PRO A 82 -11.96 17.94 -49.68
N GLY A 83 -10.98 18.71 -50.17
CA GLY A 83 -10.92 20.16 -50.04
C GLY A 83 -10.62 20.71 -48.64
N ILE A 84 -10.21 19.86 -47.68
CA ILE A 84 -9.89 20.26 -46.30
C ILE A 84 -8.42 19.99 -46.00
N ASN A 85 -7.68 21.05 -45.64
CA ASN A 85 -6.34 20.93 -45.08
C ASN A 85 -6.40 21.03 -43.55
N ILE A 86 -5.70 20.11 -42.88
CA ILE A 86 -5.57 20.08 -41.42
C ILE A 86 -4.21 20.65 -41.03
N GLY A 87 -4.21 21.56 -40.06
CA GLY A 87 -3.01 22.17 -39.49
C GLY A 87 -2.81 21.79 -38.03
N ILE A 88 -1.63 22.12 -37.48
CA ILE A 88 -1.26 21.89 -36.09
C ILE A 88 -0.55 23.12 -35.52
N GLU A 89 -0.75 23.36 -34.22
CA GLU A 89 0.00 24.34 -33.42
C GLU A 89 0.63 23.57 -32.24
N ALA A 90 1.95 23.62 -32.09
CA ALA A 90 2.69 22.89 -31.06
C ALA A 90 3.30 23.82 -30.02
N PHE A 91 3.38 23.35 -28.78
CA PHE A 91 3.91 24.11 -27.65
C PHE A 91 4.89 23.26 -26.86
N SER A 92 5.97 23.88 -26.39
CA SER A 92 6.90 23.22 -25.48
C SER A 92 6.39 23.34 -24.04
N THR A 93 6.16 22.20 -23.40
CA THR A 93 5.76 22.11 -21.98
C THR A 93 6.96 22.20 -21.05
N CYS A 94 8.14 21.81 -21.55
CA CYS A 94 9.41 21.77 -20.84
C CYS A 94 9.40 20.82 -19.63
N ASP A 95 8.61 19.75 -19.72
CA ASP A 95 8.41 18.74 -18.67
C ASP A 95 7.90 19.37 -17.36
N ILE A 96 7.01 20.35 -17.49
CA ILE A 96 6.39 21.08 -16.39
C ILE A 96 4.86 20.98 -16.53
N PRO A 97 4.17 20.19 -15.68
CA PRO A 97 2.73 20.01 -15.75
C PRO A 97 1.94 21.33 -15.73
N GLY A 98 2.33 22.29 -14.88
CA GLY A 98 1.69 23.61 -14.83
C GLY A 98 1.76 24.39 -16.16
N ARG A 99 2.83 24.21 -16.93
CA ARG A 99 2.97 24.84 -18.25
C ARG A 99 2.15 24.11 -19.31
N ALA A 100 2.10 22.78 -19.27
CA ALA A 100 1.19 22.00 -20.11
C ALA A 100 -0.27 22.42 -19.91
N VAL A 101 -0.71 22.58 -18.65
CA VAL A 101 -2.03 23.11 -18.31
C VAL A 101 -2.21 24.54 -18.81
N TYR A 102 -1.23 25.42 -18.64
CA TYR A 102 -1.29 26.80 -19.14
C TYR A 102 -1.53 26.87 -20.67
N HIS A 103 -0.78 26.10 -21.46
CA HIS A 103 -0.99 26.03 -22.91
C HIS A 103 -2.36 25.43 -23.25
N THR A 104 -2.79 24.40 -22.53
CA THR A 104 -4.11 23.78 -22.69
C THR A 104 -5.25 24.77 -22.41
N VAL A 105 -5.14 25.59 -21.36
CA VAL A 105 -6.11 26.64 -21.01
C VAL A 105 -6.19 27.70 -22.11
N ASN A 106 -5.06 28.18 -22.61
CA ASN A 106 -5.01 29.16 -23.70
C ASN A 106 -5.64 28.60 -24.98
N PHE A 107 -5.41 27.32 -25.27
CA PHE A 107 -5.98 26.64 -26.42
C PHE A 107 -7.50 26.42 -26.29
N ALA A 108 -7.97 26.02 -25.11
CA ALA A 108 -9.39 25.94 -24.79
C ALA A 108 -10.08 27.32 -24.93
N GLN A 109 -9.41 28.39 -24.50
CA GLN A 109 -9.92 29.75 -24.69
C GLN A 109 -10.07 30.11 -26.18
N LYS A 110 -9.04 29.86 -27.01
CA LYS A 110 -9.13 30.05 -28.47
C LYS A 110 -10.30 29.24 -29.06
N ALA A 111 -10.51 28.01 -28.61
CA ALA A 111 -11.62 27.18 -29.05
C ALA A 111 -12.99 27.76 -28.65
N PHE A 112 -13.11 28.41 -27.49
CA PHE A 112 -14.33 29.12 -27.07
C PHE A 112 -14.59 30.39 -27.86
N GLU A 113 -13.55 31.17 -28.14
CA GLU A 113 -13.66 32.37 -28.99
C GLU A 113 -14.10 31.98 -30.41
N ASN A 114 -13.61 30.84 -30.92
CA ASN A 114 -14.02 30.29 -32.21
C ASN A 114 -15.48 29.80 -32.21
N HIS A 115 -15.95 29.18 -31.12
CA HIS A 115 -17.36 28.79 -30.99
C HIS A 115 -18.32 29.99 -31.07
N ALA A 116 -17.90 31.14 -30.56
CA ALA A 116 -18.67 32.38 -30.64
C ALA A 116 -18.63 33.05 -32.04
N ASN A 117 -17.67 32.66 -32.89
CA ASN A 117 -17.48 33.22 -34.23
C ASN A 117 -17.47 32.11 -35.30
N SER A 118 -18.63 31.83 -35.90
CA SER A 118 -18.84 30.75 -36.86
C SER A 118 -18.02 30.84 -38.16
N SER A 119 -17.31 31.95 -38.40
CA SER A 119 -16.37 32.10 -39.53
C SER A 119 -14.94 31.64 -39.22
N SER A 120 -14.63 31.33 -37.95
CA SER A 120 -13.31 30.84 -37.53
C SER A 120 -13.14 29.34 -37.79
N LEU A 121 -11.89 28.91 -38.03
CA LEU A 121 -11.56 27.50 -38.23
C LEU A 121 -11.76 26.72 -36.91
N PRO A 122 -12.43 25.55 -36.95
CA PRO A 122 -12.70 24.77 -35.75
C PRO A 122 -11.43 24.09 -35.23
N ILE A 123 -11.28 24.09 -33.90
CA ILE A 123 -10.26 23.29 -33.19
C ILE A 123 -10.86 21.92 -32.87
N VAL A 124 -10.21 20.87 -33.35
CA VAL A 124 -10.76 19.51 -33.41
C VAL A 124 -10.26 18.58 -32.29
N GLY A 125 -9.11 18.86 -31.69
CA GLY A 125 -8.55 18.03 -30.62
C GLY A 125 -7.19 18.51 -30.13
N ILE A 126 -6.65 17.79 -29.16
CA ILE A 126 -5.31 17.98 -28.58
C ILE A 126 -4.55 16.65 -28.74
N LEU A 127 -3.26 16.72 -29.08
CA LEU A 127 -2.34 15.58 -29.11
C LEU A 127 -1.31 15.76 -28.00
N GLY A 128 -1.07 14.71 -27.21
CA GLY A 128 -0.20 14.77 -26.04
C GLY A 128 -0.87 15.44 -24.83
N PRO A 129 -0.10 15.87 -23.80
CA PRO A 129 1.36 15.87 -23.74
C PRO A 129 1.96 14.46 -23.64
N GLU A 130 3.29 14.37 -23.76
CA GLU A 130 4.04 13.10 -23.75
C GLU A 130 4.15 12.52 -22.33
N ALA A 131 4.54 13.34 -21.34
CA ALA A 131 4.73 12.87 -19.98
C ALA A 131 3.40 12.60 -19.27
N SER A 132 3.31 11.45 -18.59
CA SER A 132 2.13 11.02 -17.83
C SER A 132 1.68 12.03 -16.77
N SER A 133 2.63 12.66 -16.07
CA SER A 133 2.35 13.71 -15.07
C SER A 133 1.67 14.94 -15.68
N GLU A 134 2.06 15.34 -16.89
CA GLU A 134 1.44 16.44 -17.62
C GLU A 134 0.07 16.05 -18.19
N ALA A 135 -0.05 14.80 -18.66
CA ALA A 135 -1.27 14.27 -19.24
C ALA A 135 -2.39 14.20 -18.21
N GLU A 136 -2.12 13.76 -16.98
CA GLU A 136 -3.11 13.69 -15.90
C GLU A 136 -3.70 15.07 -15.58
N GLU A 137 -2.85 16.08 -15.40
CA GLU A 137 -3.27 17.46 -15.08
C GLU A 137 -4.05 18.12 -16.22
N THR A 138 -3.58 17.96 -17.46
CA THR A 138 -4.28 18.49 -18.65
C THR A 138 -5.61 17.78 -18.87
N SER A 139 -5.67 16.46 -18.69
CA SER A 139 -6.89 15.65 -18.81
C SER A 139 -7.92 16.05 -17.76
N ALA A 140 -7.50 16.23 -16.50
CA ALA A 140 -8.38 16.66 -15.41
C ALA A 140 -9.01 18.03 -15.71
N PHE A 141 -8.21 18.99 -16.19
CA PHE A 141 -8.72 20.31 -16.61
C PHE A 141 -9.75 20.17 -17.74
N LEU A 142 -9.43 19.43 -18.80
CA LEU A 142 -10.32 19.29 -19.95
C LEU A 142 -11.61 18.54 -19.62
N SER A 143 -11.56 17.53 -18.75
CA SER A 143 -12.74 16.83 -18.22
C SER A 143 -13.64 17.73 -17.37
N SER A 144 -13.10 18.80 -16.76
CA SER A 144 -13.89 19.76 -15.99
C SER A 144 -14.73 20.71 -16.85
N LEU A 145 -14.46 20.78 -18.16
CA LEU A 145 -15.21 21.63 -19.08
C LEU A 145 -16.62 21.05 -19.33
N SER A 146 -17.62 21.92 -19.50
CA SER A 146 -18.97 21.45 -19.82
C SER A 146 -19.02 20.78 -21.20
N LYS A 147 -19.92 19.81 -21.40
CA LYS A 147 -20.02 18.98 -22.61
C LYS A 147 -20.05 19.75 -23.95
N GLU A 148 -20.63 20.95 -24.00
CA GLU A 148 -20.66 21.82 -25.20
C GLU A 148 -19.26 22.33 -25.61
N TYR A 149 -18.34 22.35 -24.65
CA TYR A 149 -17.03 22.99 -24.69
C TYR A 149 -15.88 22.00 -24.52
N GLN A 150 -16.21 20.71 -24.42
CA GLN A 150 -15.26 19.65 -24.15
C GLN A 150 -14.34 19.47 -25.37
N LEU A 151 -13.02 19.49 -25.12
CA LEU A 151 -11.99 19.15 -26.10
C LEU A 151 -11.47 17.76 -25.78
N TYR A 152 -11.27 16.97 -26.83
CA TYR A 152 -10.78 15.62 -26.71
C TYR A 152 -9.26 15.59 -26.87
N GLN A 153 -8.62 14.80 -26.02
CA GLN A 153 -7.18 14.68 -25.93
C GLN A 153 -6.76 13.27 -26.32
N PHE A 154 -5.82 13.15 -27.25
CA PHE A 154 -5.29 11.87 -27.69
C PHE A 154 -3.86 11.74 -27.18
N LEU A 155 -3.63 10.76 -26.31
CA LEU A 155 -2.37 10.52 -25.62
C LEU A 155 -1.63 9.37 -26.31
N PHE A 156 -0.40 9.63 -26.75
CA PHE A 156 0.40 8.67 -27.52
C PHE A 156 1.68 8.19 -26.81
N SER A 157 2.06 8.81 -25.69
CA SER A 157 3.25 8.45 -24.91
C SER A 157 2.97 8.31 -23.41
N ALA A 158 1.95 9.01 -22.87
CA ALA A 158 1.57 8.90 -21.47
C ALA A 158 0.90 7.55 -21.13
N THR A 159 1.59 6.68 -20.39
CA THR A 159 1.22 5.28 -20.10
C THR A 159 0.63 5.03 -18.71
N SER A 160 0.68 6.02 -17.80
CA SER A 160 0.17 5.92 -16.41
C SER A 160 -1.24 5.36 -16.35
N SER A 161 -1.45 4.40 -15.45
CA SER A 161 -2.75 3.75 -15.23
C SER A 161 -3.79 4.67 -14.58
N ASN A 162 -3.37 5.75 -13.91
CA ASN A 162 -4.30 6.76 -13.36
C ASN A 162 -5.14 7.44 -14.44
N LEU A 163 -4.66 7.42 -15.69
CA LEU A 163 -5.41 7.91 -16.84
C LEU A 163 -6.60 6.98 -17.20
N ASN A 164 -6.76 5.82 -16.57
CA ASN A 164 -7.94 4.94 -16.72
C ASN A 164 -9.14 5.35 -15.87
N ASP A 165 -9.04 6.44 -15.11
CA ASP A 165 -10.11 6.95 -14.26
C ASP A 165 -11.38 7.28 -15.08
N GLU A 166 -12.52 6.69 -14.70
CA GLU A 166 -13.81 6.89 -15.37
C GLU A 166 -14.28 8.35 -15.37
N ARG A 167 -13.76 9.19 -14.46
CA ARG A 167 -14.02 10.62 -14.43
C ARG A 167 -13.38 11.36 -15.61
N LEU A 168 -12.34 10.80 -16.22
CA LEU A 168 -11.59 11.38 -17.35
C LEU A 168 -12.27 11.08 -18.70
N SER A 169 -13.49 11.56 -18.91
CA SER A 169 -14.32 11.18 -20.07
C SER A 169 -13.90 11.75 -21.44
N ASN A 170 -12.84 12.56 -21.52
CA ASN A 170 -12.46 13.30 -22.74
C ASN A 170 -11.15 12.82 -23.39
N ILE A 171 -10.61 11.67 -22.97
CA ILE A 171 -9.30 11.22 -23.44
C ILE A 171 -9.38 9.94 -24.25
N VAL A 172 -8.44 9.77 -25.18
CA VAL A 172 -8.17 8.52 -25.89
C VAL A 172 -6.68 8.24 -25.75
N ARG A 173 -6.32 7.17 -25.06
CA ARG A 173 -4.94 6.71 -25.01
C ARG A 173 -4.72 5.69 -26.13
N VAL A 174 -3.78 5.99 -27.04
CA VAL A 174 -3.45 5.10 -28.17
C VAL A 174 -2.35 4.09 -27.83
N ILE A 175 -1.59 4.37 -26.76
CA ILE A 175 -0.52 3.53 -26.24
C ILE A 175 -1.03 2.66 -25.07
N PRO A 176 -0.56 1.41 -24.91
CA PRO A 176 -0.97 0.55 -23.80
C PRO A 176 -0.65 1.14 -22.41
N SER A 177 -1.49 0.86 -21.41
CA SER A 177 -1.25 1.25 -20.02
C SER A 177 -0.10 0.50 -19.34
N ASP A 178 0.52 1.13 -18.34
CA ASP A 178 1.47 0.50 -17.41
C ASP A 178 0.91 -0.75 -16.71
N THR A 179 -0.41 -0.87 -16.57
CA THR A 179 -1.05 -2.08 -16.05
C THR A 179 -0.73 -3.33 -16.89
N ILE A 180 -0.50 -3.17 -18.20
CA ILE A 180 -0.04 -4.27 -19.06
C ILE A 180 1.46 -4.48 -18.88
N GLN A 181 2.24 -3.41 -18.82
CA GLN A 181 3.69 -3.50 -18.62
C GLN A 181 4.07 -4.20 -17.32
N THR A 182 3.46 -3.85 -16.20
CA THR A 182 3.80 -4.43 -14.89
C THR A 182 3.49 -5.92 -14.85
N LYS A 183 2.41 -6.37 -15.51
CA LYS A 183 2.11 -7.79 -15.74
C LYS A 183 3.16 -8.49 -16.61
N VAL A 184 3.63 -7.83 -17.67
CA VAL A 184 4.71 -8.34 -18.53
C VAL A 184 5.97 -8.53 -17.70
N MET A 185 6.38 -7.52 -16.92
CA MET A 185 7.53 -7.59 -16.03
C MET A 185 7.38 -8.71 -15.00
N GLN A 186 6.23 -8.82 -14.33
CA GLN A 186 5.93 -9.89 -13.37
C GLN A 186 6.07 -11.29 -14.01
N HIS A 187 5.38 -11.55 -15.13
CA HIS A 187 5.47 -12.84 -15.83
C HIS A 187 6.91 -13.13 -16.29
N PHE A 188 7.63 -12.10 -16.74
CA PHE A 188 9.01 -12.24 -17.21
C PHE A 188 9.98 -12.55 -16.06
N LEU A 189 9.89 -11.84 -14.95
CA LEU A 189 10.69 -12.11 -13.74
C LEU A 189 10.45 -13.53 -13.21
N LYS A 190 9.20 -13.99 -13.21
CA LYS A 190 8.85 -15.38 -12.87
C LYS A 190 9.52 -16.37 -13.82
N GLN A 191 9.47 -16.12 -15.13
CA GLN A 191 10.13 -16.97 -16.13
C GLN A 191 11.64 -17.01 -15.94
N LEU A 192 12.26 -15.90 -15.53
CA LEU A 192 13.69 -15.82 -15.21
C LEU A 192 14.06 -16.43 -13.85
N GLU A 193 13.07 -16.87 -13.08
CA GLU A 193 13.22 -17.32 -11.69
C GLU A 193 13.84 -16.25 -10.77
N TRP A 194 13.54 -14.98 -11.03
CA TRP A 194 13.95 -13.87 -10.19
C TRP A 194 12.91 -13.64 -9.11
N ASN A 195 13.30 -13.81 -7.85
CA ASN A 195 12.41 -13.67 -6.70
C ASN A 195 12.95 -12.75 -5.59
N TYR A 196 14.12 -12.14 -5.77
CA TYR A 196 14.68 -11.18 -4.83
C TYR A 196 15.35 -10.02 -5.60
N VAL A 197 14.64 -8.90 -5.70
CA VAL A 197 14.95 -7.80 -6.61
C VAL A 197 14.90 -6.43 -5.92
N ALA A 198 15.43 -5.39 -6.56
CA ALA A 198 15.17 -4.00 -6.19
C ALA A 198 14.42 -3.25 -7.29
N VAL A 199 13.73 -2.18 -6.92
CA VAL A 199 13.12 -1.26 -7.88
C VAL A 199 13.69 0.15 -7.69
N VAL A 200 14.11 0.76 -8.79
CA VAL A 200 14.50 2.18 -8.86
C VAL A 200 13.45 2.89 -9.69
N TYR A 201 12.85 3.95 -9.15
CA TYR A 201 11.82 4.69 -9.86
C TYR A 201 11.93 6.17 -9.58
N GLU A 202 11.54 6.99 -10.54
CA GLU A 202 11.43 8.43 -10.33
C GLU A 202 10.19 8.77 -9.49
N ASN A 203 10.30 9.75 -8.59
CA ASN A 203 9.21 10.17 -7.70
C ASN A 203 8.15 11.04 -8.43
N THR A 204 7.77 10.61 -9.62
CA THR A 204 6.67 11.15 -10.43
C THR A 204 5.44 10.27 -10.28
N THR A 205 4.31 10.71 -10.84
CA THR A 205 3.13 9.87 -10.84
C THR A 205 3.34 8.58 -11.64
N TYR A 206 4.06 8.63 -12.77
CA TYR A 206 4.44 7.46 -13.53
C TYR A 206 5.25 6.46 -12.69
N GLY A 207 6.39 6.88 -12.14
CA GLY A 207 7.27 5.97 -11.41
C GLY A 207 6.66 5.42 -10.12
N ARG A 208 5.93 6.24 -9.34
CA ARG A 208 5.23 5.77 -8.14
C ARG A 208 4.13 4.76 -8.47
N THR A 209 3.26 5.08 -9.42
CA THR A 209 2.11 4.24 -9.75
C THR A 209 2.58 2.91 -10.34
N ALA A 210 3.55 2.92 -11.26
CA ALA A 210 4.13 1.71 -11.83
C ALA A 210 4.83 0.84 -10.75
N PHE A 211 5.55 1.45 -9.81
CA PHE A 211 6.14 0.74 -8.68
C PHE A 211 5.06 0.09 -7.78
N GLU A 212 3.99 0.80 -7.45
CA GLU A 212 2.89 0.28 -6.63
C GLU A 212 2.16 -0.90 -7.30
N GLU A 213 1.93 -0.81 -8.62
CA GLU A 213 1.33 -1.86 -9.42
C GLU A 213 2.23 -3.10 -9.57
N LEU A 214 3.51 -2.90 -9.88
CA LEU A 214 4.48 -4.00 -9.94
C LEU A 214 4.62 -4.65 -8.56
N SER A 215 4.71 -3.86 -7.50
CA SER A 215 4.79 -4.38 -6.12
C SER A 215 3.58 -5.26 -5.81
N SER A 216 2.37 -4.77 -6.08
CA SER A 216 1.15 -5.51 -5.81
C SER A 216 1.12 -6.85 -6.56
N SER A 217 1.47 -6.86 -7.86
CA SER A 217 1.46 -8.08 -8.69
C SER A 217 2.60 -9.05 -8.37
N ALA A 218 3.82 -8.54 -8.10
CA ALA A 218 5.01 -9.33 -7.76
C ALA A 218 4.80 -10.21 -6.53
N LYS A 219 4.05 -9.71 -5.54
CA LYS A 219 3.70 -10.45 -4.31
C LYS A 219 3.06 -11.82 -4.61
N PHE A 220 2.12 -11.86 -5.55
CA PHE A 220 1.37 -13.08 -5.87
C PHE A 220 2.20 -14.15 -6.54
N GLU A 221 3.31 -13.76 -7.17
CA GLU A 221 4.26 -14.70 -7.77
C GLU A 221 5.43 -15.06 -6.86
N GLY A 222 5.38 -14.63 -5.58
CA GLY A 222 6.46 -14.86 -4.63
C GLY A 222 7.73 -14.09 -4.95
N ILE A 223 7.63 -12.99 -5.69
CA ILE A 223 8.76 -12.11 -6.02
C ILE A 223 8.85 -11.04 -4.95
N CYS A 224 9.98 -10.99 -4.25
CA CYS A 224 10.25 -9.99 -3.25
C CYS A 224 10.99 -8.78 -3.80
N ILE A 225 10.39 -7.59 -3.67
CA ILE A 225 11.13 -6.33 -3.80
C ILE A 225 11.79 -6.04 -2.45
N ALA A 226 13.06 -6.38 -2.34
CA ALA A 226 13.86 -6.22 -1.12
C ALA A 226 14.08 -4.75 -0.77
N LYS A 227 14.33 -3.92 -1.80
CA LYS A 227 14.54 -2.48 -1.65
C LYS A 227 13.86 -1.72 -2.78
N SER A 228 13.38 -0.53 -2.46
CA SER A 228 12.83 0.41 -3.43
C SER A 228 13.52 1.78 -3.25
N PHE A 229 13.85 2.42 -4.36
CA PHE A 229 14.62 3.67 -4.38
C PHE A 229 13.86 4.73 -5.18
N PRO A 230 13.07 5.60 -4.52
CA PRO A 230 12.51 6.78 -5.16
C PRO A 230 13.63 7.79 -5.47
N ILE A 231 13.66 8.28 -6.71
CA ILE A 231 14.57 9.33 -7.16
C ILE A 231 13.77 10.62 -7.28
N GLU A 232 14.09 11.62 -6.45
CA GLU A 232 13.47 12.94 -6.57
C GLU A 232 13.90 13.60 -7.88
N ILE A 233 12.93 14.00 -8.70
CA ILE A 233 13.20 14.76 -9.93
C ILE A 233 13.14 16.26 -9.63
N GLY A 234 14.26 16.95 -9.84
CA GLY A 234 14.35 18.42 -9.94
C GLY A 234 14.68 18.86 -11.37
N ILE A 235 15.29 20.05 -11.54
CA ILE A 235 15.80 20.51 -12.86
C ILE A 235 16.94 19.58 -13.35
N THR A 236 17.66 18.95 -12.42
CA THR A 236 18.69 17.92 -12.69
C THR A 236 18.56 16.81 -11.66
N VAL A 237 18.84 15.56 -12.06
CA VAL A 237 18.89 14.42 -11.14
C VAL A 237 20.08 14.57 -10.20
N ASP A 238 19.88 14.27 -8.90
CA ASP A 238 20.97 14.30 -7.92
C ASP A 238 21.87 13.06 -8.08
N PHE A 239 23.05 13.25 -8.66
CA PHE A 239 24.08 12.22 -8.80
C PHE A 239 24.45 11.56 -7.46
N SER A 240 24.40 12.30 -6.34
CA SER A 240 24.68 11.76 -5.01
C SER A 240 23.60 10.76 -4.57
N ALA A 241 22.34 11.00 -4.94
CA ALA A 241 21.24 10.08 -4.67
C ALA A 241 21.45 8.77 -5.43
N LEU A 242 21.78 8.83 -6.72
CA LEU A 242 22.06 7.64 -7.54
C LEU A 242 23.28 6.84 -7.05
N GLN A 243 24.33 7.51 -6.58
CA GLN A 243 25.47 6.84 -5.92
C GLN A 243 25.04 6.10 -4.66
N THR A 244 24.20 6.74 -3.84
CA THR A 244 23.64 6.13 -2.63
C THR A 244 22.78 4.91 -2.96
N VAL A 245 22.02 4.93 -4.05
CA VAL A 245 21.28 3.76 -4.55
C VAL A 245 22.24 2.61 -4.87
N LEU A 246 23.28 2.87 -5.66
CA LEU A 246 24.26 1.85 -6.02
C LEU A 246 24.96 1.27 -4.79
N ASP A 247 25.40 2.12 -3.86
CA ASP A 247 26.06 1.67 -2.62
C ASP A 247 25.12 0.81 -1.77
N ASN A 248 23.82 1.12 -1.72
CA ASN A 248 22.82 0.31 -1.01
C ASN A 248 22.46 -1.02 -1.69
N LEU A 249 22.54 -1.08 -3.02
CA LEU A 249 22.41 -2.32 -3.79
C LEU A 249 23.61 -3.25 -3.54
N LEU A 250 24.81 -2.66 -3.45
CA LEU A 250 26.08 -3.34 -3.22
C LEU A 250 26.26 -3.85 -1.78
N SER A 251 25.85 -3.06 -0.79
CA SER A 251 26.13 -3.29 0.64
C SER A 251 24.99 -3.98 1.41
N ASN A 252 24.06 -4.63 0.71
CA ASN A 252 22.85 -5.16 1.37
C ASN A 252 23.16 -6.21 2.46
N ALA A 253 22.60 -6.00 3.65
CA ALA A 253 22.88 -6.77 4.87
C ALA A 253 22.36 -8.22 4.84
N GLU A 254 21.28 -8.48 4.09
CA GLU A 254 20.64 -9.80 4.04
C GLU A 254 21.21 -10.69 2.94
N SER A 255 21.27 -10.16 1.71
CA SER A 255 21.89 -10.77 0.54
C SER A 255 22.08 -9.72 -0.55
N GLN A 256 23.11 -9.89 -1.38
CA GLN A 256 23.42 -9.00 -2.48
C GLN A 256 22.27 -8.97 -3.50
N ILE A 257 21.81 -7.77 -3.85
CA ILE A 257 20.76 -7.61 -4.85
C ILE A 257 21.41 -7.52 -6.23
N THR A 258 21.11 -8.49 -7.09
CA THR A 258 21.65 -8.55 -8.45
C THR A 258 20.63 -8.17 -9.52
N GLY A 259 19.32 -8.34 -9.27
CA GLY A 259 18.24 -7.95 -10.17
C GLY A 259 17.64 -6.58 -9.81
N VAL A 260 17.58 -5.66 -10.77
CA VAL A 260 17.05 -4.31 -10.57
C VAL A 260 16.07 -3.94 -11.68
N ILE A 261 14.88 -3.48 -11.30
CA ILE A 261 13.84 -3.00 -12.21
C ILE A 261 13.84 -1.46 -12.18
N PHE A 262 13.68 -0.83 -13.34
CA PHE A 262 13.75 0.62 -13.52
C PHE A 262 12.47 1.18 -14.12
N PHE A 263 11.84 2.13 -13.42
CA PHE A 263 10.81 3.04 -13.92
C PHE A 263 11.35 4.48 -13.91
N VAL A 264 12.29 4.76 -14.80
CA VAL A 264 13.04 6.02 -14.84
C VAL A 264 13.19 6.51 -16.28
N SER A 265 13.36 7.82 -16.47
CA SER A 265 13.65 8.41 -17.78
C SER A 265 15.02 7.97 -18.34
N THR A 266 15.23 8.16 -19.65
CA THR A 266 16.54 7.95 -20.30
C THR A 266 17.68 8.65 -19.56
N THR A 267 17.47 9.90 -19.12
CA THR A 267 18.52 10.70 -18.47
C THR A 267 18.96 10.06 -17.17
N THR A 268 18.00 9.72 -16.29
CA THR A 268 18.27 9.02 -15.03
C THR A 268 18.91 7.65 -15.26
N ALA A 269 18.47 6.90 -16.27
CA ALA A 269 19.08 5.62 -16.64
C ALA A 269 20.55 5.78 -17.08
N SER A 270 20.82 6.75 -17.94
CA SER A 270 22.17 7.07 -18.44
C SER A 270 23.10 7.49 -17.29
N ASP A 271 22.63 8.37 -16.41
CA ASP A 271 23.40 8.82 -15.24
C ASP A 271 23.70 7.65 -14.29
N PHE A 272 22.72 6.78 -14.03
CA PHE A 272 22.93 5.58 -13.22
C PHE A 272 23.96 4.64 -13.85
N LEU A 273 23.84 4.33 -15.15
CA LEU A 273 24.80 3.46 -15.85
C LEU A 273 26.22 4.05 -15.85
N SER A 274 26.36 5.37 -15.94
CA SER A 274 27.65 6.06 -15.86
C SER A 274 28.34 5.83 -14.50
N ILE A 275 27.57 5.87 -13.40
CA ILE A 275 28.04 5.63 -12.04
C ILE A 275 28.46 4.16 -11.87
N VAL A 276 27.63 3.22 -12.36
CA VAL A 276 27.94 1.79 -12.31
C VAL A 276 29.22 1.48 -13.08
N GLN A 277 29.39 2.05 -14.27
CA GLN A 277 30.60 1.89 -15.08
C GLN A 277 31.84 2.41 -14.37
N GLY A 278 31.75 3.56 -13.68
CA GLY A 278 32.84 4.11 -12.87
C GLY A 278 33.27 3.19 -11.71
N ARG A 279 32.31 2.52 -11.05
CA ARG A 279 32.58 1.55 -9.96
C ARG A 279 33.16 0.22 -10.45
N LYS A 280 32.78 -0.24 -11.65
CA LYS A 280 33.23 -1.52 -12.22
C LYS A 280 34.75 -1.62 -12.41
N GLN A 281 35.46 -0.49 -12.47
CA GLN A 281 36.93 -0.48 -12.56
C GLN A 281 37.64 -1.00 -11.29
N GLY A 282 36.93 -1.27 -10.18
CA GLY A 282 37.50 -1.79 -8.93
C GLY A 282 36.82 -2.99 -8.27
N SER A 283 35.67 -3.49 -8.75
CA SER A 283 34.99 -4.66 -8.15
C SER A 283 34.29 -5.56 -9.18
N PHE A 284 34.32 -6.88 -8.94
CA PHE A 284 33.57 -7.90 -9.70
C PHE A 284 32.08 -7.89 -9.31
N PHE A 285 31.34 -6.86 -9.71
CA PHE A 285 29.90 -6.76 -9.45
C PHE A 285 29.09 -6.64 -10.74
N ARG A 286 27.94 -7.32 -10.77
CA ARG A 286 27.05 -7.36 -11.93
C ARG A 286 25.60 -7.10 -11.53
N LEU A 287 25.00 -6.10 -12.18
CA LEU A 287 23.57 -5.82 -12.13
C LEU A 287 22.91 -6.40 -13.36
N MET A 288 21.85 -7.15 -13.16
CA MET A 288 20.92 -7.56 -14.20
C MET A 288 19.73 -6.59 -14.14
N MET A 289 19.45 -5.93 -15.25
CA MET A 289 18.56 -4.76 -15.27
C MET A 289 17.36 -5.02 -16.17
N VAL A 290 16.18 -4.57 -15.74
CA VAL A 290 14.96 -4.53 -16.53
C VAL A 290 14.46 -3.09 -16.56
N PHE A 291 14.50 -2.45 -17.73
CA PHE A 291 13.98 -1.10 -17.93
C PHE A 291 12.55 -1.12 -18.46
N SER A 292 11.78 -0.10 -18.08
CA SER A 292 10.53 0.27 -18.70
C SER A 292 10.72 0.83 -20.13
N GLU A 293 9.60 1.07 -20.82
CA GLU A 293 9.51 1.66 -22.15
C GLU A 293 9.98 3.11 -22.21
N SER A 294 10.10 3.76 -21.06
CA SER A 294 10.60 5.14 -20.90
C SER A 294 12.00 5.38 -21.48
N ILE A 295 12.81 4.34 -21.70
CA ILE A 295 14.09 4.45 -22.42
C ILE A 295 13.97 4.18 -23.93
N ALA A 296 12.76 4.03 -24.45
CA ALA A 296 12.38 3.98 -25.87
C ALA A 296 13.20 3.04 -26.78
N LEU A 297 13.80 1.96 -26.26
CA LEU A 297 14.76 1.11 -27.00
C LEU A 297 16.02 1.88 -27.47
N GLU A 298 16.49 2.83 -26.66
CA GLU A 298 17.61 3.72 -26.98
C GLU A 298 18.96 3.00 -26.99
N ARG A 299 19.30 2.38 -28.13
CA ARG A 299 20.52 1.60 -28.33
C ARG A 299 21.79 2.41 -28.06
N SER A 300 21.86 3.67 -28.49
CA SER A 300 23.05 4.50 -28.32
C SER A 300 23.39 4.72 -26.84
N MET A 301 22.35 4.90 -26.00
CA MET A 301 22.50 5.07 -24.56
C MET A 301 23.13 3.80 -23.95
N LEU A 302 22.57 2.63 -24.24
CA LEU A 302 23.12 1.35 -23.73
C LEU A 302 24.52 1.07 -24.26
N LYS A 303 24.80 1.40 -25.53
CA LYS A 303 26.09 1.22 -26.19
C LYS A 303 27.21 2.04 -25.53
N ASN A 304 26.91 3.26 -25.09
CA ASN A 304 27.87 4.10 -24.37
C ASN A 304 28.36 3.46 -23.05
N TYR A 305 27.59 2.51 -22.52
CA TYR A 305 27.85 1.81 -21.27
C TYR A 305 27.95 0.28 -21.44
N ASP A 306 28.42 -0.20 -22.61
CA ASP A 306 28.57 -1.63 -22.96
C ASP A 306 29.24 -2.50 -21.90
N SER A 307 30.10 -1.91 -21.06
CA SER A 307 30.75 -2.66 -19.99
C SER A 307 29.76 -3.13 -18.92
N VAL A 308 28.63 -2.44 -18.73
CA VAL A 308 27.64 -2.69 -17.66
C VAL A 308 26.24 -2.95 -18.18
N SER A 309 25.91 -2.54 -19.41
CA SER A 309 24.57 -2.65 -20.00
C SER A 309 24.27 -4.01 -20.66
N LYS A 310 25.27 -4.88 -20.86
CA LYS A 310 25.09 -6.18 -21.55
C LYS A 310 24.17 -7.14 -20.80
N GLY A 311 23.22 -7.70 -21.54
CA GLY A 311 22.18 -8.60 -21.03
C GLY A 311 20.97 -7.88 -20.42
N THR A 312 20.96 -6.54 -20.42
CA THR A 312 19.83 -5.74 -19.95
C THR A 312 18.58 -6.03 -20.75
N PHE A 313 17.44 -6.06 -20.06
CA PHE A 313 16.12 -6.18 -20.67
C PHE A 313 15.42 -4.82 -20.73
N VAL A 314 14.62 -4.63 -21.77
CA VAL A 314 13.76 -3.45 -21.94
C VAL A 314 12.37 -3.95 -22.32
N THR A 315 11.37 -3.57 -21.53
CA THR A 315 9.97 -3.83 -21.89
C THR A 315 9.46 -2.68 -22.73
N SER A 316 8.71 -2.98 -23.79
CA SER A 316 8.23 -1.96 -24.72
C SER A 316 6.86 -2.34 -25.28
N PRO A 317 5.96 -1.38 -25.53
CA PRO A 317 4.86 -1.63 -26.45
C PRO A 317 5.40 -1.95 -27.85
N PRO A 318 4.60 -2.57 -28.73
CA PRO A 318 5.08 -2.99 -30.04
C PRO A 318 5.52 -1.80 -30.90
N VAL A 319 6.65 -1.93 -31.60
CA VAL A 319 7.12 -0.91 -32.54
C VAL A 319 6.19 -0.87 -33.77
N LEU A 320 5.73 0.33 -34.12
CA LEU A 320 4.87 0.64 -35.26
C LEU A 320 5.64 1.42 -36.33
N GLU A 321 6.55 0.74 -37.05
CA GLU A 321 7.40 1.39 -38.05
C GLU A 321 6.61 1.85 -39.29
N VAL A 322 6.91 3.07 -39.74
CA VAL A 322 6.47 3.65 -41.03
C VAL A 322 7.72 4.03 -41.81
N LYS A 323 8.13 3.20 -42.76
CA LYS A 323 9.44 3.34 -43.43
C LYS A 323 9.59 4.67 -44.16
N GLU A 324 8.51 5.14 -44.75
CA GLU A 324 8.45 6.42 -45.45
C GLU A 324 8.73 7.60 -44.52
N PHE A 325 8.34 7.52 -43.24
CA PHE A 325 8.65 8.54 -42.25
C PHE A 325 10.11 8.45 -41.80
N SER A 326 10.63 7.24 -41.51
CA SER A 326 12.04 7.05 -41.16
C SER A 326 12.98 7.62 -42.24
N ASN A 327 12.64 7.40 -43.52
CA ASN A 327 13.36 7.98 -44.65
C ASN A 327 13.26 9.51 -44.70
N HIS A 328 12.10 10.08 -44.37
CA HIS A 328 11.90 11.53 -44.27
C HIS A 328 12.76 12.14 -43.16
N TRP A 329 12.72 11.57 -41.95
CA TRP A 329 13.54 11.99 -40.82
C TRP A 329 15.04 12.00 -41.15
N ASN A 330 15.53 10.88 -41.70
CA ASN A 330 16.92 10.78 -42.15
C ASN A 330 17.26 11.83 -43.21
N SER A 331 16.35 12.09 -44.15
CA SER A 331 16.54 13.12 -45.18
C SER A 331 16.62 14.54 -44.59
N ILE A 332 15.82 14.88 -43.58
CA ILE A 332 15.90 16.17 -42.89
C ILE A 332 17.30 16.37 -42.31
N LEU A 333 17.86 15.34 -41.68
CA LEU A 333 19.17 15.45 -41.03
C LEU A 333 20.33 15.38 -42.03
N SER A 334 20.19 14.70 -43.17
CA SER A 334 21.28 14.50 -44.12
C SER A 334 21.25 15.40 -45.37
N ASN A 335 20.11 16.07 -45.66
CA ASN A 335 19.93 16.90 -46.85
C ASN A 335 19.58 18.34 -46.46
N LYS A 336 20.43 19.27 -46.88
CA LYS A 336 20.30 20.70 -46.55
C LYS A 336 19.00 21.31 -47.05
N THR A 337 18.53 20.91 -48.22
CA THR A 337 17.29 21.44 -48.81
C THR A 337 16.09 20.96 -48.00
N SER A 338 16.05 19.67 -47.65
CA SER A 338 15.02 19.10 -46.79
C SER A 338 15.00 19.75 -45.40
N PHE A 339 16.17 19.95 -44.80
CA PHE A 339 16.31 20.65 -43.52
C PHE A 339 15.72 22.07 -43.57
N LEU A 340 16.10 22.85 -44.58
CA LEU A 340 15.66 24.23 -44.71
C LEU A 340 14.14 24.34 -44.97
N ASP A 341 13.53 23.39 -45.68
CA ASP A 341 12.07 23.33 -45.87
C ASP A 341 11.35 23.06 -44.54
N GLU A 342 11.81 22.05 -43.79
CA GLU A 342 11.10 21.61 -42.59
C GLU A 342 11.37 22.51 -41.36
N TYR A 343 12.56 23.10 -41.26
CA TYR A 343 12.96 23.99 -40.17
C TYR A 343 12.04 25.21 -40.00
N VAL A 344 11.48 25.73 -41.09
CA VAL A 344 10.60 26.92 -41.07
C VAL A 344 9.35 26.68 -40.20
N THR A 345 8.86 25.43 -40.17
CA THR A 345 7.66 25.05 -39.41
C THR A 345 7.98 24.23 -38.15
N ASN A 346 9.22 23.78 -38.01
CA ASN A 346 9.73 23.06 -36.86
C ASN A 346 11.12 23.60 -36.46
N HIS A 347 11.12 24.75 -35.80
CA HIS A 347 12.35 25.46 -35.42
C HIS A 347 13.24 24.66 -34.45
N TRP A 348 12.68 23.66 -33.75
CA TRP A 348 13.44 22.80 -32.84
C TRP A 348 14.41 21.86 -33.58
N LEU A 349 14.20 21.59 -34.88
CA LEU A 349 15.11 20.79 -35.72
C LEU A 349 16.54 21.35 -35.73
N LEU A 350 16.71 22.66 -35.58
CA LEU A 350 18.05 23.26 -35.50
C LEU A 350 18.83 22.77 -34.28
N ASN A 351 18.16 22.58 -33.14
CA ASN A 351 18.81 22.08 -31.93
C ASN A 351 19.13 20.58 -32.04
N VAL A 352 18.32 19.81 -32.76
CA VAL A 352 18.60 18.41 -33.09
C VAL A 352 19.81 18.32 -34.02
N LEU A 353 19.80 19.06 -35.14
CA LEU A 353 20.87 19.02 -36.13
C LEU A 353 22.23 19.43 -35.52
N ARG A 354 22.24 20.42 -34.62
CA ARG A 354 23.44 20.86 -33.89
C ARG A 354 24.08 19.77 -33.01
N LYS A 355 23.41 18.65 -32.76
CA LYS A 355 24.03 17.46 -32.12
C LYS A 355 24.99 16.74 -33.07
N TYR A 356 24.83 16.91 -34.39
CA TYR A 356 25.62 16.23 -35.43
C TYR A 356 26.66 17.13 -36.08
N ILE A 357 26.42 18.44 -36.13
CA ILE A 357 27.29 19.40 -36.81
C ILE A 357 27.75 20.53 -35.90
N SER A 358 28.99 20.99 -36.11
CA SER A 358 29.60 22.09 -35.35
C SER A 358 29.53 23.45 -36.09
N CYS A 359 28.92 23.49 -37.28
CA CYS A 359 28.80 24.69 -38.11
C CYS A 359 27.37 25.23 -38.16
N ASP A 360 27.22 26.46 -38.64
CA ASP A 360 25.90 27.06 -38.88
C ASP A 360 25.28 26.46 -40.15
N PRO A 361 24.17 25.69 -40.05
CA PRO A 361 23.57 25.02 -41.21
C PRO A 361 23.07 25.98 -42.29
N PHE A 362 22.89 27.26 -41.97
CA PHE A 362 22.48 28.28 -42.95
C PHE A 362 23.62 28.78 -43.83
N GLN A 363 24.89 28.48 -43.50
CA GLN A 363 26.05 28.86 -44.31
C GLN A 363 26.31 27.83 -45.41
N GLU A 364 26.55 28.25 -46.65
CA GLU A 364 26.81 27.32 -47.78
C GLU A 364 27.94 26.33 -47.50
N THR A 365 28.97 26.75 -46.77
CA THR A 365 30.14 25.95 -46.40
C THR A 365 29.87 24.86 -45.36
N CYS A 366 28.72 24.89 -44.69
CA CYS A 366 28.37 23.88 -43.68
C CYS A 366 27.85 22.60 -44.36
N LEU A 367 28.62 21.52 -44.17
CA LEU A 367 28.31 20.19 -44.68
C LEU A 367 27.31 19.49 -43.74
N MET A 368 26.26 18.94 -44.33
CA MET A 368 25.29 18.10 -43.61
C MET A 368 25.90 16.72 -43.31
N PRO A 369 25.50 16.05 -42.22
CA PRO A 369 25.94 14.70 -41.93
C PRO A 369 25.48 13.73 -43.02
N THR A 370 26.27 12.70 -43.27
CA THR A 370 25.92 11.64 -44.22
C THR A 370 24.76 10.80 -43.68
N LEU A 371 24.01 10.17 -44.59
CA LEU A 371 22.95 9.20 -44.23
C LEU A 371 23.45 8.10 -43.28
N GLN A 372 24.69 7.66 -43.46
CA GLN A 372 25.28 6.63 -42.62
C GLN A 372 25.64 7.15 -41.23
N GLU A 373 26.15 8.37 -41.11
CA GLU A 373 26.37 9.03 -39.82
C GLU A 373 25.05 9.21 -39.06
N VAL A 374 23.99 9.67 -39.72
CA VAL A 374 22.66 9.80 -39.12
C VAL A 374 22.12 8.42 -38.71
N SER A 375 22.12 7.44 -39.62
CA SER A 375 21.54 6.11 -39.36
C SER A 375 22.28 5.30 -38.29
N THR A 376 23.57 5.59 -38.06
CA THR A 376 24.36 4.92 -37.02
C THR A 376 24.25 5.57 -35.64
N SER A 377 23.75 6.80 -35.59
CA SER A 377 23.65 7.62 -34.38
C SER A 377 22.22 7.83 -33.89
N GLU A 378 21.23 7.72 -34.78
CA GLU A 378 19.81 7.80 -34.45
C GLU A 378 19.31 6.52 -33.79
N ASN A 379 18.52 6.69 -32.74
CA ASN A 379 17.89 5.59 -32.02
C ASN A 379 16.54 5.24 -32.64
N GLU A 380 16.08 4.03 -32.33
CA GLU A 380 14.69 3.67 -32.55
C GLU A 380 13.83 4.49 -31.58
N ASN A 381 12.78 5.16 -32.07
CA ASN A 381 11.85 5.90 -31.24
C ASN A 381 10.49 5.24 -31.35
N ILE A 382 10.06 4.56 -30.29
CA ILE A 382 8.83 3.77 -30.32
C ILE A 382 7.57 4.63 -30.35
N PHE A 383 7.62 5.88 -29.87
CA PHE A 383 6.45 6.74 -29.66
C PHE A 383 5.96 7.39 -30.97
N GLU A 384 6.84 7.54 -31.97
CA GLU A 384 6.50 8.22 -33.22
C GLU A 384 5.35 7.54 -33.96
N GLY A 385 5.33 6.20 -33.99
CA GLY A 385 4.27 5.43 -34.63
C GLY A 385 2.92 5.61 -33.91
N TYR A 386 2.93 5.70 -32.57
CA TYR A 386 1.74 6.02 -31.79
C TYR A 386 1.30 7.47 -32.01
N ALA A 387 2.23 8.42 -32.20
CA ALA A 387 1.92 9.80 -32.54
C ALA A 387 1.22 9.90 -33.92
N ILE A 388 1.71 9.15 -34.92
CA ILE A 388 1.07 9.00 -36.25
C ILE A 388 -0.34 8.44 -36.08
N VAL A 389 -0.51 7.36 -35.32
CA VAL A 389 -1.82 6.74 -35.04
C VAL A 389 -2.78 7.73 -34.36
N ALA A 390 -2.34 8.46 -33.35
CA ALA A 390 -3.16 9.45 -32.66
C ALA A 390 -3.65 10.56 -33.58
N ALA A 391 -2.79 11.03 -34.49
CA ALA A 391 -3.18 11.98 -35.54
C ALA A 391 -4.20 11.35 -36.50
N LEU A 392 -3.95 10.13 -36.98
CA LEU A 392 -4.85 9.42 -37.89
C LEU A 392 -6.24 9.20 -37.31
N LEU A 393 -6.38 8.84 -36.04
CA LEU A 393 -7.69 8.64 -35.40
C LEU A 393 -8.51 9.95 -35.36
N GLN A 394 -7.86 11.08 -35.10
CA GLN A 394 -8.52 12.38 -35.14
C GLN A 394 -8.95 12.73 -36.58
N VAL A 395 -8.05 12.60 -37.55
CA VAL A 395 -8.34 12.91 -38.95
C VAL A 395 -9.42 12.00 -39.54
N ASN A 396 -9.38 10.69 -39.25
CA ASN A 396 -10.38 9.74 -39.70
C ASN A 396 -11.78 10.06 -39.14
N GLY A 397 -11.87 10.47 -37.88
CA GLY A 397 -13.14 10.94 -37.31
C GLY A 397 -13.72 12.14 -38.04
N ILE A 398 -12.87 13.08 -38.47
CA ILE A 398 -13.29 14.24 -39.28
C ILE A 398 -13.72 13.77 -40.68
N LYS A 399 -12.99 12.83 -41.30
CA LYS A 399 -13.33 12.25 -42.60
C LYS A 399 -14.70 11.58 -42.58
N GLU A 400 -14.99 10.77 -41.56
CA GLU A 400 -16.30 10.13 -41.41
C GLU A 400 -17.41 11.16 -41.22
N LEU A 401 -17.19 12.19 -40.39
CA LEU A 401 -18.16 13.27 -40.22
C LEU A 401 -18.35 14.08 -41.51
N HIS A 402 -17.29 14.33 -42.25
CA HIS A 402 -17.35 15.02 -43.54
C HIS A 402 -18.15 14.21 -44.55
N SER A 403 -17.89 12.91 -44.67
CA SER A 403 -18.65 12.02 -45.54
C SER A 403 -20.15 12.00 -45.16
N GLU A 404 -20.45 11.94 -43.86
CA GLU A 404 -21.83 11.91 -43.34
C GLU A 404 -22.57 13.24 -43.54
N LYS A 405 -21.94 14.38 -43.23
CA LYS A 405 -22.58 15.71 -43.22
C LYS A 405 -22.47 16.45 -44.54
N CYS A 406 -21.34 16.31 -45.23
CA CYS A 406 -21.05 17.07 -46.45
C CYS A 406 -21.37 16.29 -47.73
N LYS A 407 -21.69 14.99 -47.65
CA LYS A 407 -22.08 14.13 -48.79
C LYS A 407 -21.11 14.22 -49.99
N GLY A 408 -19.82 14.42 -49.72
CA GLY A 408 -18.78 14.51 -50.75
C GLY A 408 -18.55 15.89 -51.37
N SER A 409 -19.12 16.97 -50.82
CA SER A 409 -18.74 18.34 -51.23
C SER A 409 -17.31 18.66 -50.82
N ASP A 410 -16.56 19.42 -51.63
CA ASP A 410 -15.24 19.91 -51.25
C ASP A 410 -15.30 20.95 -50.12
N GLY A 411 -14.40 20.84 -49.16
CA GLY A 411 -14.20 21.82 -48.09
C GLY A 411 -15.16 21.66 -46.90
N ILE A 412 -15.07 22.59 -45.94
CA ILE A 412 -15.88 22.54 -44.72
C ILE A 412 -17.30 23.06 -45.01
N CYS A 413 -18.23 22.14 -45.29
CA CYS A 413 -19.66 22.46 -45.43
C CYS A 413 -20.29 22.99 -44.12
N THR A 414 -21.44 23.67 -44.23
CA THR A 414 -22.11 24.32 -43.09
C THR A 414 -22.46 23.34 -41.97
N GLU A 415 -22.99 22.16 -42.30
CA GLU A 415 -23.39 21.14 -41.32
C GLU A 415 -22.19 20.56 -40.56
N LEU A 416 -21.09 20.28 -41.26
CA LEU A 416 -19.84 19.85 -40.62
C LEU A 416 -19.29 20.96 -39.72
N ARG A 417 -19.31 22.21 -40.20
CA ARG A 417 -18.85 23.36 -39.40
C ARG A 417 -19.64 23.49 -38.10
N GLU A 418 -20.97 23.41 -38.17
CA GLU A 418 -21.81 23.43 -36.97
C GLU A 418 -21.56 22.24 -36.06
N THR A 419 -21.33 21.05 -36.62
CA THR A 419 -21.01 19.85 -35.85
C THR A 419 -19.67 19.99 -35.10
N LEU A 420 -18.63 20.49 -35.77
CA LEU A 420 -17.31 20.69 -35.19
C LEU A 420 -17.27 21.81 -34.13
N HIS A 421 -18.19 22.79 -34.20
CA HIS A 421 -18.33 23.81 -33.15
C HIS A 421 -19.21 23.33 -31.99
N LYS A 422 -20.42 22.84 -32.28
CA LYS A 422 -21.47 22.60 -31.27
C LYS A 422 -21.61 21.16 -30.79
N HIS A 423 -21.16 20.18 -31.56
CA HIS A 423 -21.39 18.74 -31.32
C HIS A 423 -20.07 17.94 -31.34
N LYS A 424 -19.05 18.44 -30.64
CA LYS A 424 -17.71 17.84 -30.61
C LYS A 424 -17.69 16.39 -30.13
N ASN A 425 -18.67 15.99 -29.31
CA ASN A 425 -18.83 14.59 -28.89
C ASN A 425 -19.10 13.62 -30.05
N MET A 426 -19.66 14.09 -31.16
CA MET A 426 -19.83 13.28 -32.37
C MET A 426 -18.49 12.98 -33.03
N LEU A 427 -17.55 13.94 -33.02
CA LEU A 427 -16.20 13.72 -33.53
C LEU A 427 -15.51 12.62 -32.72
N PHE A 428 -15.55 12.70 -31.40
CA PHE A 428 -15.03 11.65 -30.53
C PHE A 428 -15.64 10.28 -30.85
N LYS A 429 -16.98 10.18 -30.93
CA LYS A 429 -17.68 8.94 -31.27
C LYS A 429 -17.31 8.33 -32.64
N LYS A 430 -16.80 9.14 -33.56
CA LYS A 430 -16.37 8.71 -34.90
C LYS A 430 -14.91 8.31 -34.91
N SER A 431 -14.06 9.10 -34.26
CA SER A 431 -12.66 8.75 -34.00
C SER A 431 -12.49 7.49 -33.14
N SER A 432 -13.53 7.09 -32.41
CA SER A 432 -13.53 6.01 -31.42
C SER A 432 -14.05 4.66 -31.92
N ARG A 433 -14.29 4.51 -33.24
CA ARG A 433 -14.78 3.26 -33.85
C ARG A 433 -13.62 2.35 -34.25
N GLU A 434 -13.93 1.14 -34.71
CA GLU A 434 -12.91 0.30 -35.34
C GLU A 434 -12.36 1.01 -36.60
N VAL A 435 -11.04 1.28 -36.60
CA VAL A 435 -10.38 1.97 -37.72
C VAL A 435 -9.36 1.04 -38.37
N ILE A 436 -9.43 0.96 -39.70
CA ILE A 436 -8.48 0.25 -40.55
C ILE A 436 -7.83 1.27 -41.48
N PHE A 437 -6.51 1.42 -41.41
CA PHE A 437 -5.75 2.41 -42.18
C PHE A 437 -5.35 1.88 -43.57
N GLN A 438 -6.32 1.45 -44.38
CA GLN A 438 -6.05 0.94 -45.74
C GLN A 438 -5.96 2.04 -46.81
N ASP A 439 -6.50 3.22 -46.55
CA ASP A 439 -6.64 4.32 -47.51
C ASP A 439 -5.73 5.51 -47.22
N VAL A 440 -4.75 5.34 -46.32
CA VAL A 440 -3.76 6.35 -45.99
C VAL A 440 -2.58 6.31 -47.00
N PRO A 441 -1.92 7.44 -47.28
CA PRO A 441 -0.93 7.55 -48.37
C PRO A 441 0.48 7.03 -48.02
N PHE A 442 0.59 6.15 -47.03
CA PHE A 442 1.83 5.54 -46.53
C PHE A 442 1.48 4.23 -45.82
N HIS A 443 2.47 3.38 -45.53
CA HIS A 443 2.19 2.03 -45.00
C HIS A 443 2.90 1.80 -43.67
N PHE A 444 2.18 1.16 -42.74
CA PHE A 444 2.80 0.54 -41.58
C PHE A 444 3.40 -0.81 -41.99
N GLU A 445 4.55 -1.18 -41.44
CA GLU A 445 5.15 -2.50 -41.74
C GLU A 445 4.30 -3.67 -41.20
N LYS A 446 3.55 -3.43 -40.12
CA LYS A 446 2.62 -4.40 -39.52
C LYS A 446 1.18 -4.05 -39.87
N ASN A 447 0.38 -5.08 -40.20
CA ASN A 447 -1.06 -4.93 -40.38
C ASN A 447 -1.78 -5.03 -39.02
N PHE A 448 -2.49 -3.96 -38.64
CA PHE A 448 -3.31 -3.92 -37.44
C PHE A 448 -4.58 -3.08 -37.66
N SER A 449 -5.53 -3.27 -36.76
CA SER A 449 -6.75 -2.48 -36.63
C SER A 449 -6.82 -1.94 -35.20
N ILE A 450 -7.52 -0.84 -35.00
CA ILE A 450 -7.67 -0.20 -33.70
C ILE A 450 -9.12 -0.29 -33.27
N ILE A 451 -9.36 -0.77 -32.05
CA ILE A 451 -10.68 -0.87 -31.42
C ILE A 451 -10.60 -0.24 -30.03
N LEU A 452 -11.58 0.58 -29.62
CA LEU A 452 -11.66 1.01 -28.22
C LEU A 452 -12.26 -0.06 -27.33
N ASN A 453 -11.61 -0.33 -26.19
CA ASN A 453 -12.07 -1.30 -25.19
C ASN A 453 -13.27 -0.84 -24.33
N GLY A 454 -13.89 0.29 -24.66
CA GLY A 454 -14.93 0.93 -23.84
C GLY A 454 -14.42 1.70 -22.63
N LYS A 455 -13.10 1.70 -22.37
CA LYS A 455 -12.40 2.41 -21.29
C LYS A 455 -11.29 3.30 -21.84
N ASN A 456 -11.62 4.34 -22.61
CA ASN A 456 -10.69 5.37 -23.13
C ASN A 456 -9.35 4.91 -23.75
N GLU A 457 -9.15 3.61 -24.00
CA GLU A 457 -7.89 3.00 -24.39
C GLU A 457 -8.09 2.19 -25.67
N VAL A 458 -7.12 2.36 -26.57
CA VAL A 458 -7.04 1.66 -27.84
C VAL A 458 -6.46 0.26 -27.63
N LEU A 459 -7.19 -0.74 -28.10
CA LEU A 459 -6.68 -2.07 -28.35
C LEU A 459 -6.26 -2.19 -29.80
N MET A 460 -5.04 -2.66 -30.03
CA MET A 460 -4.58 -3.05 -31.35
C MET A 460 -4.93 -4.51 -31.59
N ASN A 461 -5.65 -4.78 -32.67
CA ASN A 461 -6.06 -6.12 -33.08
C ASN A 461 -5.41 -6.48 -34.43
N GLY A 462 -5.00 -7.74 -34.58
CA GLY A 462 -4.26 -8.22 -35.75
C GLY A 462 -3.01 -9.00 -35.37
N ASN A 463 -2.03 -9.04 -36.26
CA ASN A 463 -0.75 -9.74 -36.02
C ASN A 463 0.23 -8.84 -35.24
N ILE A 464 -0.20 -8.38 -34.07
CA ILE A 464 0.56 -7.49 -33.19
C ILE A 464 0.40 -7.93 -31.74
N SER A 465 1.51 -8.02 -31.01
CA SER A 465 1.54 -8.31 -29.59
C SER A 465 1.04 -7.10 -28.80
N ALA A 466 0.50 -7.32 -27.60
CA ALA A 466 0.10 -6.22 -26.72
C ALA A 466 1.32 -5.53 -26.08
N TYR A 467 2.40 -6.28 -25.84
CA TYR A 467 3.68 -5.80 -25.34
C TYR A 467 4.81 -6.74 -25.78
N GLU A 468 6.04 -6.25 -25.78
CA GLU A 468 7.25 -6.98 -26.20
C GLU A 468 8.37 -6.80 -25.14
N VAL A 469 9.30 -7.75 -25.09
CA VAL A 469 10.52 -7.65 -24.27
C VAL A 469 11.73 -7.82 -25.17
N TYR A 470 12.67 -6.89 -25.06
CA TYR A 470 13.92 -6.85 -25.78
C TYR A 470 15.09 -7.08 -24.84
N GLN A 471 16.17 -7.67 -25.34
CA GLN A 471 17.41 -7.84 -24.61
C GLN A 471 18.57 -7.20 -25.38
N TYR A 472 19.40 -6.43 -24.67
CA TYR A 472 20.64 -5.88 -25.22
C TYR A 472 21.73 -6.96 -25.24
N ARG A 473 21.99 -7.51 -26.42
CA ARG A 473 22.88 -8.66 -26.65
C ARG A 473 23.60 -8.57 -27.99
N ARG A 474 24.51 -9.51 -28.26
CA ARG A 474 25.11 -9.64 -29.60
C ARG A 474 24.02 -9.88 -30.63
N CYS A 475 24.07 -9.14 -31.73
CA CYS A 475 23.09 -9.20 -32.80
C CYS A 475 23.07 -10.59 -33.42
N LEU A 476 21.86 -11.07 -33.75
CA LEU A 476 21.71 -12.37 -34.40
C LEU A 476 22.33 -12.39 -35.80
N ASP A 477 22.30 -11.25 -36.50
CA ASP A 477 22.74 -11.13 -37.89
C ASP A 477 24.17 -10.58 -38.03
N LYS A 478 24.82 -10.14 -36.94
CA LYS A 478 26.15 -9.52 -36.94
C LYS A 478 26.96 -9.98 -35.72
N ASN A 479 27.99 -10.79 -35.95
CA ASN A 479 28.76 -11.48 -34.89
C ASN A 479 29.54 -10.58 -33.90
N GLU A 480 29.73 -9.28 -34.19
CA GLU A 480 30.53 -8.38 -33.32
C GLU A 480 29.77 -7.14 -32.81
N ASP A 481 28.55 -6.88 -33.29
CA ASP A 481 27.74 -5.73 -32.86
C ASP A 481 26.74 -6.13 -31.77
N PHE A 482 26.49 -5.23 -30.81
CA PHE A 482 25.40 -5.36 -29.83
C PHE A 482 24.16 -4.59 -30.28
N CYS A 483 22.97 -5.16 -30.09
CA CYS A 483 21.68 -4.56 -30.38
C CYS A 483 20.59 -5.07 -29.43
N LEU A 484 19.43 -4.41 -29.48
CA LEU A 484 18.23 -4.84 -28.79
C LEU A 484 17.50 -5.88 -29.64
N GLU A 485 17.50 -7.13 -29.17
CA GLU A 485 16.88 -8.26 -29.84
C GLU A 485 15.59 -8.64 -29.11
N LYS A 486 14.51 -8.89 -29.85
CA LYS A 486 13.26 -9.33 -29.24
C LYS A 486 13.40 -10.75 -28.65
N VAL A 487 13.04 -10.88 -27.37
CA VAL A 487 13.13 -12.13 -26.60
C VAL A 487 11.79 -12.58 -26.00
N ALA A 488 10.76 -11.75 -25.95
CA ALA A 488 9.42 -12.19 -25.57
C ALA A 488 8.31 -11.36 -26.22
N ASP A 489 7.14 -12.00 -26.35
CA ASP A 489 5.90 -11.39 -26.84
C ASP A 489 4.79 -11.64 -25.81
N TYR A 490 4.02 -10.61 -25.48
CA TYR A 490 2.87 -10.70 -24.58
C TYR A 490 1.57 -10.50 -25.34
N GLY A 491 0.63 -11.43 -25.17
CA GLY A 491 -0.69 -11.42 -25.82
C GLY A 491 -1.63 -12.43 -25.16
N GLU A 492 -2.94 -12.20 -25.27
CA GLU A 492 -3.97 -13.08 -24.67
C GLU A 492 -3.75 -13.34 -23.17
N ASN A 493 -3.25 -12.33 -22.45
CA ASN A 493 -2.89 -12.41 -21.03
C ASN A 493 -1.79 -13.44 -20.70
N SER A 494 -0.96 -13.80 -21.67
CA SER A 494 0.15 -14.76 -21.55
C SER A 494 1.45 -14.18 -22.11
N LEU A 495 2.59 -14.56 -21.50
CA LEU A 495 3.91 -14.17 -21.97
C LEU A 495 4.58 -15.35 -22.67
N LYS A 496 4.88 -15.20 -23.96
CA LYS A 496 5.65 -16.17 -24.74
C LYS A 496 7.10 -15.74 -24.79
N VAL A 497 7.95 -16.42 -24.01
CA VAL A 497 9.39 -16.14 -23.96
C VAL A 497 10.14 -17.03 -24.94
N LEU A 498 10.97 -16.41 -25.78
CA LEU A 498 11.87 -17.08 -26.72
C LEU A 498 13.15 -17.50 -25.98
N THR A 499 13.04 -18.54 -25.16
CA THR A 499 14.13 -18.99 -24.27
C THR A 499 15.45 -19.25 -24.99
N GLY A 500 15.42 -19.74 -26.23
CA GLY A 500 16.62 -19.95 -27.06
C GLY A 500 17.33 -18.66 -27.51
N ARG A 501 16.76 -17.48 -27.25
CA ARG A 501 17.38 -16.17 -27.50
C ARG A 501 17.89 -15.49 -26.23
N LEU A 502 17.53 -16.01 -25.05
CA LEU A 502 17.93 -15.44 -23.78
C LEU A 502 19.39 -15.77 -23.48
N VAL A 503 20.20 -14.74 -23.28
CA VAL A 503 21.61 -14.87 -22.95
C VAL A 503 21.96 -14.06 -21.72
N ASP A 504 23.00 -14.48 -21.03
CA ASP A 504 23.65 -13.75 -19.96
C ASP A 504 25.16 -13.73 -20.23
N TYR A 505 25.99 -12.95 -19.53
CA TYR A 505 27.33 -12.57 -20.06
C TYR A 505 28.60 -12.91 -19.29
N SER A 506 28.67 -13.55 -18.11
CA SER A 506 29.95 -13.79 -17.38
C SER A 506 30.91 -12.56 -17.21
N ASP A 507 31.93 -12.68 -16.36
CA ASP A 507 32.90 -11.59 -16.17
C ASP A 507 33.88 -11.47 -17.36
N ASN A 508 34.11 -12.58 -18.06
CA ASN A 508 34.98 -12.66 -19.23
C ASN A 508 34.23 -12.37 -20.55
N ASN A 509 32.97 -11.87 -20.48
CA ASN A 509 32.16 -11.53 -21.64
C ASN A 509 31.77 -12.73 -22.55
N ASN A 510 31.79 -13.94 -21.98
CA ASN A 510 31.27 -15.16 -22.61
C ASN A 510 29.75 -15.27 -22.42
N GLU A 511 29.04 -15.69 -23.46
CA GLU A 511 27.59 -15.91 -23.39
C GLU A 511 27.24 -17.15 -22.58
N ILE A 512 26.31 -16.98 -21.64
CA ILE A 512 25.69 -18.00 -20.82
C ILE A 512 24.24 -18.13 -21.29
N GLN A 513 23.89 -19.28 -21.85
CA GLN A 513 22.56 -19.52 -22.40
C GLN A 513 21.57 -19.92 -21.30
N TRP A 514 20.29 -19.60 -21.50
CA TRP A 514 19.19 -20.17 -20.71
C TRP A 514 19.25 -21.73 -20.71
N PRO A 515 19.00 -22.42 -19.58
CA PRO A 515 18.52 -21.95 -18.27
C PRO A 515 19.63 -21.61 -17.26
N ASN A 516 20.89 -21.55 -17.69
CA ASN A 516 22.05 -21.40 -16.79
C ASN A 516 22.40 -19.94 -16.46
N MET A 517 21.56 -18.99 -16.89
CA MET A 517 21.74 -17.57 -16.62
C MET A 517 21.74 -17.30 -15.11
N TYR A 518 22.39 -16.21 -14.69
CA TYR A 518 22.33 -15.80 -13.28
C TYR A 518 20.88 -15.46 -12.89
N LYS A 519 20.50 -15.81 -11.67
CA LYS A 519 19.16 -15.61 -11.12
C LYS A 519 19.22 -14.58 -10.00
N ALA A 520 18.28 -13.64 -9.96
CA ALA A 520 18.14 -12.70 -8.85
C ALA A 520 17.37 -13.36 -7.71
N GLN A 521 18.09 -14.08 -6.85
CA GLN A 521 17.54 -14.83 -5.72
C GLN A 521 18.37 -14.60 -4.46
N CYS A 522 17.74 -14.75 -3.29
CA CYS A 522 18.48 -14.86 -2.04
C CYS A 522 19.40 -16.10 -2.08
N SER A 523 20.62 -15.94 -1.55
CA SER A 523 21.57 -17.03 -1.40
C SER A 523 21.06 -18.09 -0.41
N LEU A 524 21.36 -19.37 -0.66
CA LEU A 524 21.00 -20.45 0.24
C LEU A 524 21.65 -20.24 1.63
N GLY A 525 20.89 -20.48 2.71
CA GLY A 525 21.35 -20.29 4.08
C GLY A 525 21.43 -18.81 4.53
N ARG A 526 20.92 -17.88 3.72
CA ARG A 526 20.78 -16.47 4.11
C ARG A 526 19.32 -16.16 4.43
N SER A 527 19.15 -15.36 5.47
CA SER A 527 17.85 -14.88 5.94
C SER A 527 17.51 -13.56 5.23
N CYS A 528 16.87 -13.65 4.07
CA CYS A 528 16.31 -12.51 3.37
C CYS A 528 14.90 -12.24 3.88
N LYS A 529 14.80 -11.48 4.98
CA LYS A 529 13.54 -11.20 5.68
C LYS A 529 12.91 -9.88 5.28
N SER A 530 13.68 -8.97 4.69
CA SER A 530 13.20 -7.65 4.27
C SER A 530 12.53 -7.76 2.91
N CYS A 531 11.20 -7.62 2.91
CA CYS A 531 10.43 -7.45 1.71
C CYS A 531 9.56 -6.20 1.78
N LYS A 532 9.90 -5.16 1.02
CA LYS A 532 9.15 -3.90 0.96
C LYS A 532 7.71 -4.08 0.47
N VAL A 533 7.41 -5.23 -0.14
CA VAL A 533 6.12 -5.58 -0.75
C VAL A 533 5.18 -6.32 0.21
N GLU A 534 5.64 -6.70 1.40
CA GLU A 534 4.75 -7.27 2.40
C GLU A 534 3.89 -6.18 3.04
N ASN A 535 2.90 -5.68 2.28
CA ASN A 535 1.77 -4.97 2.84
C ASN A 535 0.82 -6.00 3.45
N THR A 536 1.27 -6.62 4.54
CA THR A 536 0.48 -7.57 5.35
C THR A 536 -0.75 -6.89 5.93
N GLU A 537 -0.77 -5.55 5.98
CA GLU A 537 -1.91 -4.73 6.37
C GLU A 537 -3.06 -4.82 5.37
N ASN A 538 -2.79 -5.04 4.08
CA ASN A 538 -3.85 -5.13 3.07
C ASN A 538 -4.17 -6.57 2.66
N ASP A 539 -3.48 -7.56 3.25
CA ASP A 539 -3.79 -8.95 2.98
C ASP A 539 -5.19 -9.34 3.46
N ILE A 540 -5.89 -10.01 2.55
CA ILE A 540 -7.20 -10.58 2.79
C ILE A 540 -7.25 -11.97 2.17
N TYR A 541 -7.92 -12.89 2.86
CA TYR A 541 -8.29 -14.16 2.26
C TYR A 541 -9.73 -14.04 1.77
N PHE A 542 -9.89 -14.01 0.45
CA PHE A 542 -11.16 -13.73 -0.20
C PHE A 542 -11.69 -14.96 -0.95
N LYS A 543 -12.99 -15.22 -0.78
CA LYS A 543 -13.76 -16.12 -1.64
C LYS A 543 -15.03 -15.42 -2.06
N ASN A 544 -15.28 -15.38 -3.37
CA ASN A 544 -16.46 -14.72 -3.92
C ASN A 544 -17.76 -15.45 -3.53
N GLY A 545 -18.88 -14.71 -3.52
CA GLY A 545 -20.23 -15.23 -3.28
C GLY A 545 -21.31 -14.17 -3.48
N ASP A 546 -22.57 -14.60 -3.47
CA ASP A 546 -23.75 -13.73 -3.51
C ASP A 546 -23.90 -12.93 -2.20
N PHE A 547 -23.58 -13.59 -1.09
CA PHE A 547 -23.49 -12.99 0.25
C PHE A 547 -22.10 -13.24 0.84
N PHE A 548 -21.70 -12.43 1.82
CA PHE A 548 -20.43 -12.59 2.52
C PHE A 548 -20.62 -12.73 4.03
N ILE A 549 -19.73 -13.48 4.67
CA ILE A 549 -19.37 -13.21 6.05
C ILE A 549 -17.99 -12.55 6.09
N ILE A 550 -17.76 -11.67 7.07
CA ILE A 550 -16.41 -11.18 7.35
C ILE A 550 -15.84 -12.04 8.46
N GLY A 551 -14.64 -12.60 8.25
CA GLY A 551 -13.87 -13.26 9.30
C GLY A 551 -12.71 -12.37 9.73
N MET A 552 -12.31 -12.46 11.00
CA MET A 552 -11.14 -11.74 11.51
C MET A 552 -10.28 -12.72 12.30
N ALA A 553 -8.99 -12.75 12.00
CA ALA A 553 -8.02 -13.57 12.73
C ALA A 553 -6.71 -12.80 12.94
N PRO A 554 -6.03 -12.98 14.09
CA PRO A 554 -4.74 -12.35 14.32
C PRO A 554 -3.66 -13.20 13.64
N VAL A 555 -3.50 -13.08 12.33
CA VAL A 555 -2.51 -13.89 11.60
C VAL A 555 -1.09 -13.42 11.90
N ASN A 556 -0.90 -12.10 12.03
CA ASN A 556 0.35 -11.48 12.45
C ASN A 556 0.23 -10.88 13.86
N THR A 557 1.37 -10.64 14.51
CA THR A 557 1.45 -9.78 15.70
C THR A 557 1.27 -8.31 15.31
N GLY A 558 1.16 -7.43 16.30
CA GLY A 558 1.16 -5.99 16.06
C GLY A 558 2.58 -5.44 15.94
N ASP A 559 2.77 -4.43 15.09
CA ASP A 559 3.98 -3.61 15.14
C ASP A 559 3.86 -2.60 16.28
N LEU A 560 4.74 -2.71 17.29
CA LEU A 560 4.73 -1.82 18.46
C LEU A 560 5.26 -0.41 18.13
N SER A 561 5.97 -0.24 17.02
CA SER A 561 6.51 1.05 16.58
C SER A 561 5.53 1.84 15.72
N ASN A 562 4.64 1.15 15.00
CA ASN A 562 3.61 1.77 14.17
C ASN A 562 2.29 0.98 14.21
N PRO A 563 1.22 1.54 14.82
CA PRO A 563 -0.06 0.85 14.96
C PRO A 563 -0.82 0.65 13.63
N LEU A 564 -0.30 1.20 12.54
CA LEU A 564 -0.81 0.97 11.19
C LEU A 564 -0.11 -0.17 10.46
N HIS A 565 0.90 -0.81 11.07
CA HIS A 565 1.63 -1.93 10.48
C HIS A 565 1.45 -3.24 11.25
N CYS A 566 1.67 -4.35 10.54
CA CYS A 566 1.69 -5.68 11.14
C CYS A 566 3.12 -6.07 11.50
N GLY A 567 3.25 -6.84 12.58
CA GLY A 567 4.48 -7.51 12.95
C GLY A 567 4.63 -8.87 12.27
N VAL A 568 5.36 -9.77 12.93
CA VAL A 568 5.68 -11.10 12.37
C VAL A 568 4.46 -12.03 12.36
N ILE A 569 4.45 -13.00 11.45
CA ILE A 569 3.40 -14.03 11.42
C ILE A 569 3.41 -14.88 12.70
N ARG A 570 2.24 -15.21 13.24
CA ARG A 570 2.10 -16.01 14.47
C ARG A 570 2.20 -17.51 14.18
N GLU A 571 2.80 -18.24 15.11
CA GLU A 571 2.96 -19.70 15.02
C GLU A 571 1.75 -20.48 15.58
N SER A 572 0.79 -19.76 16.17
CA SER A 572 -0.45 -20.28 16.73
C SER A 572 -1.55 -19.21 16.69
N ASN A 573 -2.81 -19.65 16.71
CA ASN A 573 -3.99 -18.83 17.02
C ASN A 573 -4.35 -17.79 15.94
N GLY A 574 -3.65 -17.83 14.80
CA GLY A 574 -3.89 -16.99 13.63
C GLY A 574 -4.35 -17.82 12.43
N TRP A 575 -3.40 -18.44 11.73
CA TRP A 575 -3.68 -19.20 10.50
C TRP A 575 -4.71 -20.32 10.67
N GLU A 576 -4.63 -21.10 11.76
CA GLU A 576 -5.59 -22.19 12.01
C GLU A 576 -7.02 -21.67 12.24
N CYS A 577 -7.18 -20.49 12.86
CA CYS A 577 -8.49 -19.84 13.00
C CYS A 577 -9.02 -19.35 11.65
N THR A 578 -8.14 -18.81 10.80
CA THR A 578 -8.49 -18.45 9.41
C THR A 578 -9.02 -19.67 8.64
N GLU A 579 -8.32 -20.80 8.71
CA GLU A 579 -8.74 -22.04 8.05
C GLU A 579 -10.03 -22.63 8.64
N ALA A 580 -10.24 -22.50 9.95
CA ALA A 580 -11.48 -22.89 10.62
C ALA A 580 -12.68 -22.07 10.13
N ILE A 581 -12.52 -20.76 9.97
CA ILE A 581 -13.58 -19.88 9.45
C ILE A 581 -13.87 -20.19 7.98
N SER A 582 -12.84 -20.36 7.14
CA SER A 582 -13.06 -20.70 5.72
C SER A 582 -13.72 -22.07 5.55
N TYR A 583 -13.31 -23.07 6.37
CA TYR A 583 -13.94 -24.39 6.38
C TYR A 583 -15.45 -24.29 6.70
N ALA A 584 -15.86 -23.49 7.68
CA ALA A 584 -17.27 -23.34 8.03
C ALA A 584 -18.14 -22.90 6.83
N VAL A 585 -17.61 -21.97 6.02
CA VAL A 585 -18.27 -21.47 4.81
C VAL A 585 -18.29 -22.53 3.71
N ASP A 586 -17.20 -23.26 3.54
CA ASP A 586 -17.14 -24.35 2.55
C ASP A 586 -18.06 -25.53 2.92
N ASP A 587 -18.16 -25.85 4.20
CA ASP A 587 -19.03 -26.89 4.75
C ASP A 587 -20.52 -26.52 4.57
N ILE A 588 -20.91 -25.28 4.89
CA ILE A 588 -22.33 -24.89 4.78
C ILE A 588 -22.79 -24.80 3.32
N ASN A 589 -21.93 -24.39 2.40
CA ASN A 589 -22.24 -24.34 0.97
C ASN A 589 -22.47 -25.74 0.36
N GLN A 590 -22.09 -26.83 1.06
CA GLN A 590 -22.43 -28.20 0.65
C GLN A 590 -23.88 -28.57 0.99
N ASN A 591 -24.49 -27.86 1.95
CA ASN A 591 -25.87 -28.07 2.36
C ASN A 591 -26.84 -27.25 1.49
N LYS A 592 -27.55 -27.93 0.58
CA LYS A 592 -28.50 -27.30 -0.35
C LYS A 592 -29.74 -26.70 0.30
N ASP A 593 -30.01 -27.01 1.57
CA ASP A 593 -31.17 -26.50 2.30
C ASP A 593 -30.91 -25.14 2.99
N VAL A 594 -29.66 -24.70 3.02
CA VAL A 594 -29.22 -23.46 3.66
C VAL A 594 -28.75 -22.49 2.58
N PHE A 595 -29.43 -21.34 2.45
CA PHE A 595 -29.32 -20.40 1.32
C PHE A 595 -29.52 -21.04 -0.06
N PRO A 596 -30.72 -21.59 -0.36
CA PRO A 596 -30.99 -22.24 -1.63
C PRO A 596 -30.84 -21.25 -2.80
N ASN A 597 -30.08 -21.63 -3.83
CA ASN A 597 -29.75 -20.80 -5.01
C ASN A 597 -28.87 -19.58 -4.72
N SER A 598 -28.14 -19.56 -3.61
CA SER A 598 -27.14 -18.53 -3.33
C SER A 598 -25.86 -19.18 -2.80
N THR A 599 -24.74 -18.49 -3.00
CA THR A 599 -23.43 -18.91 -2.54
C THR A 599 -22.93 -17.96 -1.47
N ILE A 600 -22.40 -18.50 -0.39
CA ILE A 600 -21.76 -17.69 0.66
C ILE A 600 -20.26 -17.63 0.37
N GLY A 601 -19.77 -16.41 0.18
CA GLY A 601 -18.36 -16.09 0.14
C GLY A 601 -17.85 -15.65 1.52
N PHE A 602 -16.56 -15.34 1.59
CA PHE A 602 -15.95 -14.78 2.80
C PHE A 602 -14.92 -13.71 2.46
N ILE A 603 -14.75 -12.78 3.41
CA ILE A 603 -13.65 -11.82 3.45
C ILE A 603 -12.98 -12.00 4.81
N ILE A 604 -11.87 -12.73 4.86
CA ILE A 604 -11.12 -12.94 6.11
C ILE A 604 -9.99 -11.93 6.19
N LEU A 605 -9.95 -11.18 7.28
CA LEU A 605 -9.02 -10.09 7.54
C LEU A 605 -7.96 -10.55 8.54
N ASN A 606 -6.70 -10.22 8.26
CA ASN A 606 -5.67 -10.24 9.28
C ASN A 606 -5.85 -9.00 10.18
N SER A 607 -6.18 -9.19 11.46
CA SER A 607 -6.29 -8.06 12.39
C SER A 607 -4.92 -7.48 12.79
N CYS A 608 -3.86 -8.27 12.58
CA CYS A 608 -2.50 -7.99 13.06
C CYS A 608 -2.44 -7.68 14.55
N ASN A 609 -3.45 -8.10 15.33
CA ASN A 609 -3.61 -7.72 16.72
C ASN A 609 -3.50 -6.18 16.96
N GLN A 610 -3.94 -5.36 15.99
CA GLN A 610 -3.89 -3.90 16.03
C GLN A 610 -5.31 -3.27 15.90
N PRO A 611 -5.85 -2.62 16.95
CA PRO A 611 -7.22 -2.09 16.93
C PRO A 611 -7.44 -0.99 15.88
N VAL A 612 -6.48 -0.06 15.77
CA VAL A 612 -6.55 1.08 14.84
C VAL A 612 -6.55 0.60 13.39
N LEU A 613 -5.63 -0.31 13.07
CA LEU A 613 -5.54 -0.90 11.74
C LEU A 613 -6.82 -1.69 11.39
N THR A 614 -7.35 -2.47 12.34
CA THR A 614 -8.60 -3.21 12.17
C THR A 614 -9.77 -2.28 11.83
N SER A 615 -9.93 -1.19 12.57
CA SER A 615 -10.97 -0.19 12.32
C SER A 615 -10.84 0.42 10.92
N LYS A 616 -9.61 0.80 10.54
CA LYS A 616 -9.31 1.32 9.20
C LYS A 616 -9.69 0.33 8.10
N LYS A 617 -9.34 -0.95 8.23
CA LYS A 617 -9.67 -1.99 7.24
C LYS A 617 -11.18 -2.17 7.11
N LEU A 618 -11.90 -2.28 8.23
CA LEU A 618 -13.35 -2.44 8.23
C LEU A 618 -14.04 -1.24 7.58
N LEU A 619 -13.68 -0.01 7.96
CA LEU A 619 -14.22 1.21 7.34
C LEU A 619 -13.97 1.25 5.84
N ASN A 620 -12.76 0.89 5.39
CA ASN A 620 -12.44 0.85 3.97
C ASN A 620 -13.29 -0.18 3.22
N ILE A 621 -13.44 -1.39 3.77
CA ILE A 621 -14.24 -2.46 3.18
C ILE A 621 -15.71 -2.09 3.09
N MET A 622 -16.25 -1.47 4.14
CA MET A 622 -17.66 -1.09 4.17
C MET A 622 -18.00 0.07 3.22
N ASN A 623 -17.07 1.01 3.03
CA ASN A 623 -17.30 2.20 2.20
C ASN A 623 -16.89 2.01 0.73
N ASN A 624 -15.72 1.40 0.50
CA ASN A 624 -15.08 1.35 -0.82
C ASN A 624 -15.14 -0.05 -1.46
N GLY A 625 -15.56 -1.06 -0.70
CA GLY A 625 -15.51 -2.45 -1.14
C GLY A 625 -14.13 -3.08 -0.94
N VAL A 626 -13.90 -4.19 -1.63
CA VAL A 626 -12.66 -4.98 -1.49
C VAL A 626 -11.86 -4.92 -2.77
N THR A 627 -10.64 -4.39 -2.72
CA THR A 627 -9.68 -4.47 -3.83
C THR A 627 -8.95 -5.79 -3.74
N LEU A 628 -9.11 -6.63 -4.76
CA LEU A 628 -8.44 -7.92 -4.87
C LEU A 628 -7.00 -7.77 -5.40
N PRO A 629 -6.15 -8.77 -5.12
CA PRO A 629 -4.82 -8.96 -5.71
C PRO A 629 -4.63 -8.53 -7.17
N ASN A 630 -5.60 -8.85 -8.01
CA ASN A 630 -5.56 -8.63 -9.45
C ASN A 630 -6.08 -7.24 -9.88
N GLY A 631 -6.25 -6.32 -8.92
CA GLY A 631 -6.80 -4.97 -9.13
C GLY A 631 -8.32 -4.92 -9.27
N THR A 632 -9.02 -6.06 -9.21
CA THR A 632 -10.48 -6.10 -9.29
C THR A 632 -11.07 -5.54 -8.01
N VAL A 633 -11.92 -4.52 -8.11
CA VAL A 633 -12.66 -4.00 -6.96
C VAL A 633 -14.02 -4.69 -6.88
N VAL A 634 -14.26 -5.37 -5.78
CA VAL A 634 -15.56 -5.92 -5.41
C VAL A 634 -16.33 -4.81 -4.68
N HIS A 635 -17.23 -4.16 -5.41
CA HIS A 635 -18.09 -3.10 -4.86
C HIS A 635 -19.25 -3.66 -4.02
N ASP A 636 -19.98 -2.77 -3.35
CA ASP A 636 -21.23 -3.05 -2.62
C ASP A 636 -21.12 -4.14 -1.55
N VAL A 637 -19.93 -4.28 -0.93
CA VAL A 637 -19.66 -5.32 0.08
C VAL A 637 -20.56 -5.14 1.31
N SER A 638 -20.69 -3.93 1.84
CA SER A 638 -21.50 -3.63 3.04
C SER A 638 -22.96 -4.09 2.92
N SER A 639 -23.54 -3.99 1.71
CA SER A 639 -24.91 -4.43 1.41
C SER A 639 -25.07 -5.95 1.36
N ARG A 640 -23.97 -6.71 1.31
CA ARG A 640 -23.95 -8.18 1.16
C ARG A 640 -23.39 -8.94 2.36
N VAL A 641 -22.93 -8.24 3.40
CA VAL A 641 -22.37 -8.86 4.62
C VAL A 641 -23.49 -9.36 5.55
N LEU A 642 -23.54 -10.65 5.82
CA LEU A 642 -24.56 -11.27 6.66
C LEU A 642 -24.26 -11.12 8.17
N GLY A 643 -22.99 -11.08 8.52
CA GLY A 643 -22.48 -10.99 9.89
C GLY A 643 -20.95 -11.06 9.91
N VAL A 644 -20.38 -10.81 11.10
CA VAL A 644 -18.94 -10.84 11.31
C VAL A 644 -18.56 -11.89 12.35
N VAL A 645 -17.59 -12.73 12.02
CA VAL A 645 -16.86 -13.58 12.98
C VAL A 645 -15.66 -12.76 13.45
N ALA A 646 -15.76 -12.21 14.65
CA ALA A 646 -14.71 -11.38 15.24
C ALA A 646 -14.05 -12.10 16.42
N GLU A 647 -13.09 -11.44 17.04
CA GLU A 647 -11.76 -12.06 17.07
C GLU A 647 -11.36 -12.60 18.45
N LEU A 648 -10.09 -12.99 18.58
CA LEU A 648 -9.49 -13.43 19.83
C LEU A 648 -9.22 -12.24 20.76
N GLY A 649 -8.59 -11.17 20.27
CA GLY A 649 -8.23 -10.02 21.10
C GLY A 649 -9.41 -9.13 21.50
N SER A 650 -9.65 -8.96 22.81
CA SER A 650 -10.76 -8.13 23.32
C SER A 650 -10.74 -6.67 22.83
N SER A 651 -9.56 -6.04 22.78
CA SER A 651 -9.41 -4.67 22.24
C SER A 651 -9.68 -4.58 20.74
N ILE A 652 -9.44 -5.66 20.01
CA ILE A 652 -9.73 -5.74 18.57
C ILE A 652 -11.23 -5.89 18.34
N SER A 653 -11.87 -6.77 19.10
CA SER A 653 -13.32 -6.94 19.06
C SER A 653 -14.07 -5.68 19.43
N GLN A 654 -13.58 -4.91 20.40
CA GLN A 654 -14.11 -3.59 20.78
C GLN A 654 -14.05 -2.62 19.59
N ALA A 655 -12.87 -2.43 19.01
CA ALA A 655 -12.67 -1.53 17.87
C ALA A 655 -13.48 -1.96 16.63
N ALA A 656 -13.64 -3.28 16.41
CA ALA A 656 -14.51 -3.79 15.37
C ALA A 656 -15.99 -3.48 15.64
N ALA A 657 -16.46 -3.64 16.89
CA ALA A 657 -17.84 -3.39 17.26
C ALA A 657 -18.23 -1.92 17.05
N GLU A 658 -17.34 -0.99 17.41
CA GLU A 658 -17.51 0.45 17.18
C GLU A 658 -17.76 0.80 15.71
N VAL A 659 -17.10 0.10 14.78
CA VAL A 659 -17.34 0.29 13.34
C VAL A 659 -18.61 -0.44 12.90
N LEU A 660 -18.77 -1.70 13.27
CA LEU A 660 -19.83 -2.58 12.74
C LEU A 660 -21.24 -2.18 13.20
N GLN A 661 -21.36 -1.57 14.37
CA GLN A 661 -22.65 -1.09 14.87
C GLN A 661 -23.22 0.05 14.02
N GLU A 662 -22.37 0.89 13.42
CA GLU A 662 -22.80 1.96 12.50
C GLU A 662 -23.39 1.39 11.20
N PHE A 663 -23.02 0.15 10.85
CA PHE A 663 -23.56 -0.58 9.71
C PHE A 663 -24.67 -1.56 10.10
N ASN A 664 -25.09 -1.59 11.38
CA ASN A 664 -26.12 -2.50 11.89
C ASN A 664 -25.79 -3.98 11.63
N ILE A 665 -24.52 -4.37 11.78
CA ILE A 665 -24.05 -5.74 11.54
C ILE A 665 -23.77 -6.45 12.87
N VAL A 666 -24.28 -7.68 13.00
CA VAL A 666 -24.03 -8.54 14.17
C VAL A 666 -22.61 -9.09 14.13
N GLN A 667 -21.93 -9.00 15.27
CA GLN A 667 -20.58 -9.49 15.49
C GLN A 667 -20.60 -10.63 16.50
N VAL A 668 -20.00 -11.77 16.16
CA VAL A 668 -19.83 -12.91 17.07
C VAL A 668 -18.35 -13.16 17.32
N ALA A 669 -17.90 -12.89 18.53
CA ALA A 669 -16.52 -13.10 18.94
C ALA A 669 -16.23 -14.53 19.36
N TYR A 670 -15.10 -15.09 18.92
CA TYR A 670 -14.71 -16.45 19.29
C TYR A 670 -13.76 -16.52 20.50
N GLY A 671 -13.05 -15.44 20.86
CA GLY A 671 -12.10 -15.49 21.98
C GLY A 671 -12.03 -14.25 22.88
N SER A 672 -12.82 -13.20 22.63
CA SER A 672 -12.77 -11.96 23.40
C SER A 672 -13.54 -12.05 24.74
N THR A 673 -12.82 -12.06 25.86
CA THR A 673 -13.34 -12.36 27.21
C THR A 673 -13.57 -11.14 28.10
N ALA A 674 -13.09 -9.95 27.72
CA ALA A 674 -13.17 -8.76 28.57
C ALA A 674 -14.60 -8.40 28.98
N ALA A 675 -14.80 -8.03 30.25
CA ALA A 675 -16.10 -7.75 30.83
C ALA A 675 -16.83 -6.55 30.17
N VAL A 676 -16.09 -5.55 29.72
CA VAL A 676 -16.67 -4.34 29.07
C VAL A 676 -17.51 -4.68 27.84
N LEU A 677 -17.18 -5.76 27.13
CA LEU A 677 -17.93 -6.23 25.95
C LEU A 677 -19.31 -6.79 26.28
N SER A 678 -19.67 -6.93 27.55
CA SER A 678 -21.03 -7.29 27.99
C SER A 678 -21.98 -6.08 28.06
N ASP A 679 -21.48 -4.85 27.92
CA ASP A 679 -22.33 -3.65 27.90
C ASP A 679 -23.10 -3.56 26.57
N ARG A 680 -24.43 -3.71 26.62
CA ARG A 680 -25.31 -3.66 25.44
C ARG A 680 -25.79 -2.26 25.08
N GLU A 681 -25.56 -1.27 25.94
CA GLU A 681 -25.76 0.14 25.56
C GLU A 681 -24.62 0.61 24.66
N GLU A 682 -23.39 0.17 24.96
CA GLU A 682 -22.19 0.46 24.16
C GLU A 682 -22.06 -0.49 22.97
N TYR A 683 -22.08 -1.82 23.18
CA TYR A 683 -21.87 -2.84 22.14
C TYR A 683 -23.17 -3.60 21.79
N LYS A 684 -24.10 -2.89 21.16
CA LYS A 684 -25.50 -3.33 20.92
C LYS A 684 -25.67 -4.65 20.18
N TYR A 685 -24.80 -4.93 19.19
CA TYR A 685 -24.93 -6.09 18.31
C TYR A 685 -23.80 -7.10 18.48
N PHE A 686 -23.12 -7.06 19.62
CA PHE A 686 -22.03 -7.96 19.96
C PHE A 686 -22.56 -9.24 20.64
N LEU A 687 -21.94 -10.37 20.30
CA LEU A 687 -22.12 -11.68 20.90
C LEU A 687 -20.74 -12.32 21.08
N ARG A 688 -20.59 -13.25 22.03
CA ARG A 688 -19.35 -14.04 22.16
C ARG A 688 -19.58 -15.46 22.63
N LEU A 689 -18.79 -16.40 22.11
CA LEU A 689 -18.84 -17.80 22.55
C LEU A 689 -18.09 -18.00 23.88
N SER A 690 -17.16 -17.12 24.18
CA SER A 690 -16.33 -17.18 25.38
C SER A 690 -17.10 -16.70 26.62
N THR A 691 -16.72 -17.25 27.77
CA THR A 691 -17.28 -16.83 29.06
C THR A 691 -16.67 -15.48 29.47
N PRO A 692 -17.45 -14.52 29.99
CA PRO A 692 -16.91 -13.23 30.46
C PRO A 692 -15.86 -13.38 31.58
N ASP A 693 -14.85 -12.50 31.57
CA ASP A 693 -13.77 -12.46 32.56
C ASP A 693 -14.26 -12.23 33.99
N THR A 694 -15.42 -11.60 34.18
CA THR A 694 -16.07 -11.49 35.50
C THR A 694 -16.26 -12.86 36.14
N ASN A 695 -16.65 -13.86 35.35
CA ASN A 695 -16.85 -15.22 35.83
C ASN A 695 -15.51 -15.94 36.04
N GLN A 696 -14.52 -15.68 35.19
CA GLN A 696 -13.18 -16.23 35.34
C GLN A 696 -12.49 -15.71 36.62
N ALA A 697 -12.58 -14.41 36.88
CA ALA A 697 -12.06 -13.77 38.08
C ALA A 697 -12.68 -14.35 39.35
N VAL A 698 -14.01 -14.54 39.36
CA VAL A 698 -14.71 -15.23 40.46
C VAL A 698 -14.18 -16.65 40.64
N ALA A 699 -14.02 -17.42 39.56
CA ALA A 699 -13.47 -18.77 39.62
C ALA A 699 -12.07 -18.80 40.24
N MET A 700 -11.17 -17.91 39.81
CA MET A 700 -9.80 -17.82 40.30
C MET A 700 -9.76 -17.48 41.79
N VAL A 701 -10.59 -16.53 42.24
CA VAL A 701 -10.69 -16.14 43.66
C VAL A 701 -11.34 -17.25 44.51
N ASP A 702 -12.35 -17.94 44.01
CA ASP A 702 -12.99 -19.06 44.71
C ASP A 702 -12.02 -20.25 44.86
N ILE A 703 -11.18 -20.51 43.85
CA ILE A 703 -10.07 -21.48 43.96
C ILE A 703 -9.12 -21.05 45.07
N SER A 704 -8.67 -19.77 45.08
CA SER A 704 -7.80 -19.25 46.14
C SER A 704 -8.41 -19.42 47.52
N LYS A 705 -9.70 -19.11 47.69
CA LYS A 705 -10.43 -19.26 48.94
C LYS A 705 -10.55 -20.73 49.38
N LYS A 706 -10.86 -21.64 48.44
CA LYS A 706 -11.00 -23.07 48.73
C LYS A 706 -9.68 -23.71 49.18
N LEU A 707 -8.55 -23.18 48.71
CA LEU A 707 -7.19 -23.64 49.02
C LEU A 707 -6.52 -22.84 50.16
N ASP A 708 -7.25 -21.96 50.85
CA ASP A 708 -6.73 -21.08 51.92
C ASP A 708 -5.54 -20.18 51.48
N LEU A 709 -5.56 -19.76 50.22
CA LEU A 709 -4.58 -18.85 49.60
C LEU A 709 -5.04 -17.40 49.82
N LYS A 710 -4.76 -16.88 51.02
CA LYS A 710 -5.22 -15.55 51.46
C LYS A 710 -4.45 -14.37 50.87
N TYR A 711 -3.20 -14.53 50.45
CA TYR A 711 -2.33 -13.46 49.97
C TYR A 711 -1.82 -13.79 48.57
N ILE A 712 -2.35 -13.09 47.57
CA ILE A 712 -2.08 -13.34 46.16
C ILE A 712 -1.42 -12.14 45.49
N GLN A 713 -0.79 -12.35 44.34
CA GLN A 713 -0.34 -11.30 43.43
C GLN A 713 -1.09 -11.42 42.10
N ILE A 714 -1.25 -10.32 41.38
CA ILE A 714 -1.82 -10.32 40.02
C ILE A 714 -0.75 -9.86 39.05
N LEU A 715 -0.52 -10.64 38.00
CA LEU A 715 0.33 -10.29 36.87
C LEU A 715 -0.55 -10.17 35.62
N PHE A 716 -0.63 -8.98 35.02
CA PHE A 716 -1.60 -8.70 33.97
C PHE A 716 -1.01 -7.87 32.83
N SER A 717 -1.51 -8.06 31.61
CA SER A 717 -1.08 -7.28 30.44
C SER A 717 -1.75 -5.89 30.40
N GLU A 718 -1.09 -4.92 29.79
CA GLU A 718 -1.70 -3.62 29.47
C GLU A 718 -2.89 -3.75 28.48
N GLY A 719 -3.89 -2.88 28.65
CA GLY A 719 -5.07 -2.79 27.79
C GLY A 719 -6.28 -3.60 28.26
N THR A 720 -7.38 -3.52 27.49
CA THR A 720 -8.75 -3.88 27.87
C THR A 720 -8.90 -5.25 28.54
N TYR A 721 -8.17 -6.27 28.07
CA TYR A 721 -8.24 -7.62 28.64
C TYR A 721 -7.55 -7.73 30.01
N GLY A 722 -6.26 -7.40 30.09
CA GLY A 722 -5.50 -7.62 31.32
C GLY A 722 -5.87 -6.66 32.44
N GLU A 723 -6.08 -5.39 32.14
CA GLU A 723 -6.54 -4.40 33.13
C GLU A 723 -7.96 -4.69 33.62
N GLY A 724 -8.88 -5.04 32.71
CA GLY A 724 -10.23 -5.43 33.06
C GLY A 724 -10.28 -6.70 33.92
N GLY A 725 -9.51 -7.73 33.55
CA GLY A 725 -9.39 -8.95 34.35
C GLY A 725 -8.81 -8.68 35.74
N ARG A 726 -7.82 -7.79 35.86
CA ARG A 726 -7.28 -7.33 37.15
C ARG A 726 -8.35 -6.67 38.00
N ASP A 727 -9.16 -5.77 37.43
CA ASP A 727 -10.22 -5.07 38.15
C ASP A 727 -11.31 -6.03 38.65
N ASP A 728 -11.68 -7.01 37.84
CA ASP A 728 -12.65 -8.04 38.21
C ASP A 728 -12.11 -8.97 39.30
N VAL A 729 -10.83 -9.34 39.25
CA VAL A 729 -10.17 -10.10 40.34
C VAL A 729 -10.18 -9.30 41.63
N ILE A 730 -9.83 -8.01 41.61
CA ILE A 730 -9.84 -7.15 42.81
C ILE A 730 -11.25 -7.09 43.41
N ARG A 731 -12.27 -6.93 42.57
CA ARG A 731 -13.68 -6.87 43.00
C ARG A 731 -14.12 -8.18 43.65
N ALA A 732 -13.80 -9.31 43.04
CA ALA A 732 -14.10 -10.64 43.60
C ALA A 732 -13.31 -10.91 44.89
N ALA A 733 -12.02 -10.56 44.92
CA ALA A 733 -11.12 -10.78 46.03
C ALA A 733 -11.55 -10.01 47.30
N LYS A 734 -11.96 -8.74 47.16
CA LYS A 734 -12.54 -7.93 48.25
C LYS A 734 -13.75 -8.61 48.88
N SER A 735 -14.67 -9.11 48.04
CA SER A 735 -15.89 -9.78 48.48
C SER A 735 -15.62 -11.11 49.20
N SER A 736 -14.56 -11.82 48.79
CA SER A 736 -14.17 -13.12 49.32
C SER A 736 -13.11 -13.09 50.43
N LYS A 737 -12.68 -11.89 50.86
CA LYS A 737 -11.60 -11.68 51.84
C LYS A 737 -10.27 -12.35 51.44
N VAL A 738 -9.95 -12.30 50.15
CA VAL A 738 -8.63 -12.68 49.60
C VAL A 738 -7.87 -11.39 49.31
N CYS A 739 -6.66 -11.25 49.83
CA CYS A 739 -5.87 -10.02 49.70
C CYS A 739 -5.00 -10.04 48.46
N VAL A 740 -5.14 -9.03 47.60
CA VAL A 740 -4.21 -8.76 46.51
C VAL A 740 -3.04 -7.96 47.08
N ALA A 741 -1.92 -8.64 47.33
CA ALA A 741 -0.73 -8.07 47.96
C ALA A 741 0.13 -7.24 46.99
N ASN A 742 0.01 -7.50 45.68
CA ASN A 742 0.76 -6.81 44.65
C ASN A 742 0.05 -6.92 43.30
N GLU A 743 0.20 -5.88 42.48
CA GLU A 743 -0.35 -5.77 41.14
C GLU A 743 0.80 -5.39 40.19
N ILE A 744 1.06 -6.22 39.19
CA ILE A 744 2.21 -6.07 38.29
C ILE A 744 1.68 -6.01 36.86
N ILE A 745 1.88 -4.85 36.23
CA ILE A 745 1.57 -4.64 34.83
C ILE A 745 2.72 -5.13 33.95
N VAL A 746 2.39 -5.88 32.90
CA VAL A 746 3.32 -6.34 31.88
C VAL A 746 3.10 -5.53 30.61
N GLN A 747 4.09 -4.70 30.29
CA GLN A 747 4.17 -4.01 29.00
C GLN A 747 4.80 -4.95 27.97
N GLU A 748 4.27 -4.94 26.74
CA GLU A 748 4.79 -5.79 25.67
C GLU A 748 6.26 -5.47 25.39
N ASN A 749 7.08 -6.51 25.20
CA ASN A 749 8.54 -6.46 25.01
C ASN A 749 9.36 -5.91 26.21
N LYS A 750 8.78 -5.81 27.42
CA LYS A 750 9.49 -5.36 28.64
C LYS A 750 9.26 -6.32 29.82
N TYR A 751 9.87 -7.51 29.75
CA TYR A 751 9.61 -8.58 30.71
C TYR A 751 10.68 -8.76 31.78
N SER A 752 11.87 -8.17 31.61
CA SER A 752 13.06 -8.46 32.44
C SER A 752 12.88 -8.16 33.93
N MET A 753 12.01 -7.22 34.29
CA MET A 753 11.75 -6.83 35.68
C MET A 753 10.63 -7.62 36.36
N VAL A 754 9.87 -8.44 35.61
CA VAL A 754 8.66 -9.10 36.13
C VAL A 754 8.96 -9.98 37.34
N LEU A 755 10.04 -10.77 37.30
CA LEU A 755 10.43 -11.62 38.42
C LEU A 755 10.87 -10.81 39.65
N ASP A 756 11.62 -9.73 39.44
CA ASP A 756 12.05 -8.85 40.53
C ASP A 756 10.87 -8.16 41.20
N ASP A 757 9.85 -7.76 40.42
CA ASP A 757 8.62 -7.17 40.92
C ASP A 757 7.77 -8.16 41.72
N LEU A 758 7.71 -9.43 41.29
CA LEU A 758 7.09 -10.52 42.06
C LEU A 758 7.81 -10.76 43.40
N ARG A 759 9.14 -10.67 43.40
CA ARG A 759 9.99 -10.84 44.59
C ARG A 759 9.89 -9.71 45.60
N ARG A 760 9.27 -8.56 45.26
CA ARG A 760 8.99 -7.49 46.24
C ARG A 760 8.01 -7.92 47.34
N ASN A 761 7.16 -8.91 47.06
CA ASN A 761 6.18 -9.46 48.01
C ASN A 761 6.31 -11.00 48.10
N PRO A 762 7.43 -11.54 48.60
CA PRO A 762 7.76 -12.96 48.51
C PRO A 762 6.86 -13.87 49.38
N TYR A 763 6.06 -13.28 50.28
CA TYR A 763 5.07 -14.01 51.09
C TYR A 763 3.79 -14.35 50.31
N ALA A 764 3.51 -13.62 49.22
CA ALA A 764 2.38 -13.87 48.33
C ALA A 764 2.85 -14.76 47.17
N LYS A 765 3.05 -16.05 47.46
CA LYS A 765 3.60 -17.03 46.50
C LYS A 765 2.67 -17.38 45.33
N VAL A 766 1.38 -17.06 45.46
CA VAL A 766 0.37 -17.41 44.45
C VAL A 766 0.17 -16.22 43.53
N VAL A 767 0.34 -16.43 42.24
CA VAL A 767 0.27 -15.37 41.22
C VAL A 767 -0.85 -15.68 40.23
N LEU A 768 -1.84 -14.81 40.15
CA LEU A 768 -2.93 -14.89 39.20
C LEU A 768 -2.49 -14.24 37.89
N LEU A 769 -2.61 -14.96 36.77
CA LEU A 769 -2.14 -14.48 35.47
C LEU A 769 -3.31 -14.04 34.58
N PHE A 770 -3.31 -12.77 34.19
CA PHE A 770 -4.20 -12.18 33.17
C PHE A 770 -3.36 -11.58 32.03
N LEU A 771 -2.59 -12.45 31.36
CA LEU A 771 -1.68 -12.08 30.28
C LEU A 771 -2.30 -12.40 28.92
N LYS A 772 -2.12 -11.51 27.94
CA LYS A 772 -2.58 -11.76 26.56
C LYS A 772 -1.92 -13.03 26.00
N SER A 773 -2.63 -13.76 25.14
CA SER A 773 -2.20 -15.06 24.61
C SER A 773 -0.80 -15.07 23.95
N HIS A 774 -0.40 -13.98 23.28
CA HIS A 774 0.94 -13.85 22.69
C HIS A 774 2.04 -13.44 23.68
N VAL A 775 1.68 -12.95 24.86
CA VAL A 775 2.61 -12.50 25.91
C VAL A 775 2.95 -13.62 26.89
N VAL A 776 2.02 -14.56 27.12
CA VAL A 776 2.16 -15.63 28.14
C VAL A 776 3.48 -16.39 28.03
N SER A 777 3.82 -16.91 26.83
CA SER A 777 4.98 -17.78 26.64
C SER A 777 6.30 -17.07 27.02
N GLU A 778 6.50 -15.85 26.53
CA GLU A 778 7.73 -15.09 26.77
C GLU A 778 7.88 -14.67 28.24
N VAL A 779 6.79 -14.25 28.90
CA VAL A 779 6.82 -13.87 30.31
C VAL A 779 7.11 -15.07 31.20
N ILE A 780 6.45 -16.21 30.95
CA ILE A 780 6.68 -17.44 31.72
C ILE A 780 8.10 -17.94 31.55
N GLU A 781 8.65 -17.89 30.33
CA GLU A 781 10.05 -18.24 30.08
C GLU A 781 11.01 -17.35 30.89
N VAL A 782 10.79 -16.03 30.86
CA VAL A 782 11.61 -15.06 31.61
C VAL A 782 11.55 -15.31 33.12
N ILE A 783 10.36 -15.53 33.67
CA ILE A 783 10.18 -15.83 35.10
C ILE A 783 10.90 -17.14 35.45
N THR A 784 10.55 -18.22 34.77
CA THR A 784 11.00 -19.57 35.14
C THR A 784 12.49 -19.79 34.90
N ARG A 785 13.13 -19.04 34.00
CA ARG A 785 14.59 -19.11 33.81
C ARG A 785 15.38 -18.83 35.09
N SER A 786 14.92 -17.86 35.90
CA SER A 786 15.64 -17.37 37.09
C SER A 786 14.89 -17.55 38.42
N MET A 787 13.69 -18.13 38.38
CA MET A 787 12.89 -18.50 39.55
C MET A 787 13.43 -19.78 40.22
N ASP A 788 13.39 -19.87 41.54
CA ASP A 788 13.69 -21.11 42.27
C ASP A 788 12.51 -22.11 42.21
N ALA A 789 12.76 -23.39 42.50
CA ALA A 789 11.69 -24.37 42.58
C ALA A 789 10.71 -24.01 43.70
N GLU A 790 9.39 -24.06 43.41
CA GLU A 790 8.31 -23.72 44.36
C GLU A 790 8.34 -22.28 44.89
N GLU A 791 9.07 -21.37 44.23
CA GLU A 791 9.10 -19.94 44.59
C GLU A 791 7.72 -19.30 44.39
N PHE A 792 7.13 -19.49 43.20
CA PHE A 792 5.79 -19.04 42.86
C PHE A 792 4.94 -20.16 42.25
N VAL A 793 3.64 -20.14 42.52
CA VAL A 793 2.63 -21.04 41.92
C VAL A 793 1.61 -20.18 41.19
N PHE A 794 1.32 -20.54 39.94
CA PHE A 794 0.45 -19.74 39.08
C PHE A 794 -0.99 -20.26 39.10
N ILE A 795 -1.96 -19.34 39.07
CA ILE A 795 -3.34 -19.63 38.69
C ILE A 795 -3.57 -18.85 37.39
N ALA A 796 -3.53 -19.55 36.26
CA ALA A 796 -3.50 -18.93 34.95
C ALA A 796 -4.89 -18.83 34.31
N SER A 797 -5.10 -17.75 33.57
CA SER A 797 -6.28 -17.50 32.72
C SER A 797 -6.38 -18.44 31.52
N GLU A 798 -7.51 -18.39 30.82
CA GLU A 798 -7.79 -19.10 29.57
C GLU A 798 -6.76 -18.83 28.46
N ALA A 799 -6.13 -17.66 28.48
CA ALA A 799 -5.05 -17.32 27.55
C ALA A 799 -3.80 -18.23 27.69
N PHE A 800 -3.56 -18.81 28.87
CA PHE A 800 -2.56 -19.87 29.09
C PHE A 800 -3.13 -21.23 28.64
N GLY A 801 -4.38 -21.51 29.04
CA GLY A 801 -5.14 -22.67 28.61
C GLY A 801 -4.42 -23.99 28.85
N THR A 802 -4.43 -24.88 27.85
CA THR A 802 -3.76 -26.19 27.90
C THR A 802 -2.61 -26.30 26.90
N ARG A 803 -1.88 -25.20 26.65
CA ARG A 803 -0.77 -25.15 25.68
C ARG A 803 0.45 -25.90 26.21
N THR A 804 0.71 -27.08 25.67
CA THR A 804 1.79 -27.97 26.14
C THR A 804 3.18 -27.38 25.96
N GLU A 805 3.37 -26.57 24.91
CA GLU A 805 4.62 -25.85 24.61
C GLU A 805 5.09 -24.91 25.74
N ILE A 806 4.19 -24.43 26.61
CA ILE A 806 4.55 -23.55 27.74
C ILE A 806 5.15 -24.35 28.91
N ILE A 807 4.65 -25.57 29.13
CA ILE A 807 5.07 -26.44 30.24
C ILE A 807 6.19 -27.40 29.83
N GLU A 808 6.40 -27.58 28.53
CA GLU A 808 7.46 -28.41 27.98
C GLU A 808 8.83 -27.91 28.47
N ASN A 809 9.62 -28.82 29.02
CA ASN A 809 10.93 -28.52 29.62
C ASN A 809 10.93 -27.50 30.77
N ASN A 810 9.77 -27.23 31.39
CA ASN A 810 9.65 -26.24 32.46
C ASN A 810 9.16 -26.85 33.78
N PRO A 811 9.99 -27.63 34.50
CA PRO A 811 9.59 -28.34 35.72
C PRO A 811 9.14 -27.41 36.85
N LYS A 812 9.51 -26.13 36.80
CA LYS A 812 9.18 -25.12 37.81
C LYS A 812 7.70 -24.71 37.80
N LEU A 813 6.95 -25.13 36.79
CA LEU A 813 5.50 -24.91 36.69
C LEU A 813 4.66 -26.01 37.36
N GLU A 814 5.29 -27.04 37.92
CA GLU A 814 4.60 -28.10 38.68
C GLU A 814 3.68 -27.50 39.75
N ASN A 815 2.50 -28.12 39.92
CA ASN A 815 1.42 -27.71 40.82
C ASN A 815 0.66 -26.42 40.45
N SER A 816 1.10 -25.66 39.44
CA SER A 816 0.33 -24.51 38.95
C SER A 816 -1.00 -24.95 38.35
N LEU A 817 -1.99 -24.06 38.44
CA LEU A 817 -3.34 -24.26 37.93
C LEU A 817 -3.55 -23.44 36.66
N SER A 818 -4.32 -24.00 35.73
CA SER A 818 -4.75 -23.30 34.52
C SER A 818 -6.26 -23.43 34.34
N LEU A 819 -6.91 -22.31 34.07
CA LEU A 819 -8.29 -22.28 33.61
C LEU A 819 -8.26 -22.34 32.09
N SER A 820 -9.13 -23.16 31.50
CA SER A 820 -9.24 -23.29 30.04
C SER A 820 -10.70 -23.23 29.63
N LEU A 821 -10.95 -22.66 28.46
CA LEU A 821 -12.21 -22.80 27.75
C LEU A 821 -12.14 -24.05 26.87
N GLU A 822 -13.24 -24.80 26.77
CA GLU A 822 -13.31 -26.00 25.94
C GLU A 822 -14.59 -26.03 25.12
N ILE A 823 -14.41 -26.22 23.81
CA ILE A 823 -15.51 -26.55 22.91
C ILE A 823 -15.06 -27.71 22.01
N PRO A 824 -15.79 -28.85 21.99
CA PRO A 824 -15.36 -30.01 21.23
C PRO A 824 -15.44 -29.76 19.72
N LEU A 825 -14.45 -30.28 18.99
CA LEU A 825 -14.54 -30.45 17.54
C LEU A 825 -15.26 -31.76 17.22
N SER A 826 -16.35 -31.67 16.47
CA SER A 826 -17.07 -32.87 16.00
C SER A 826 -16.39 -33.41 14.73
N GLY A 827 -15.77 -34.59 14.83
CA GLY A 827 -15.25 -35.36 13.69
C GLY A 827 -13.86 -34.94 13.17
N ASN A 828 -13.36 -35.66 12.15
CA ASN A 828 -12.05 -35.44 11.51
C ASN A 828 -12.11 -34.46 10.32
N ASN A 829 -13.18 -33.69 10.16
CA ASN A 829 -13.46 -32.95 8.92
C ASN A 829 -12.58 -31.70 8.75
N LEU A 830 -12.40 -30.86 9.79
CA LEU A 830 -11.50 -29.69 9.70
C LEU A 830 -10.06 -30.12 9.42
N LYS A 831 -9.64 -31.21 10.04
CA LYS A 831 -8.36 -31.87 9.78
C LYS A 831 -8.23 -32.30 8.31
N GLY A 832 -9.21 -33.04 7.79
CA GLY A 832 -9.24 -33.46 6.39
C GLY A 832 -9.27 -32.28 5.42
N TYR A 833 -9.96 -31.20 5.78
CA TYR A 833 -10.01 -29.96 5.02
C TYR A 833 -8.62 -29.31 4.92
N ILE A 834 -7.92 -29.10 6.04
CA ILE A 834 -6.57 -28.54 6.06
C ILE A 834 -5.60 -29.47 5.29
N TYR A 835 -5.70 -30.79 5.50
CA TYR A 835 -4.89 -31.77 4.78
C TYR A 835 -5.07 -31.69 3.26
N SER A 836 -6.30 -31.43 2.80
CA SER A 836 -6.64 -31.37 1.37
C SER A 836 -6.05 -30.16 0.62
N LYS A 837 -5.53 -29.15 1.34
CA LYS A 837 -5.01 -27.93 0.71
C LYS A 837 -3.72 -28.14 -0.10
N SER A 838 -3.03 -29.28 0.05
CA SER A 838 -1.86 -29.73 -0.75
C SER A 838 -0.74 -28.68 -1.01
N THR A 839 0.39 -29.11 -1.56
CA THR A 839 1.45 -28.20 -2.01
C THR A 839 1.08 -27.42 -3.27
N GLU A 840 -0.08 -27.70 -3.89
CA GLU A 840 -0.53 -27.03 -5.12
C GLU A 840 -1.62 -25.98 -4.87
N LYS A 841 -2.20 -25.89 -3.66
CA LYS A 841 -3.24 -24.88 -3.34
C LYS A 841 -2.91 -24.04 -2.11
N TYR A 842 -1.68 -24.11 -1.60
CA TYR A 842 -1.26 -23.31 -0.44
C TYR A 842 -1.34 -21.80 -0.71
N TYR A 843 -1.24 -21.35 -1.97
CA TYR A 843 -1.32 -19.94 -2.33
C TYR A 843 -2.73 -19.33 -2.23
N LEU A 844 -3.78 -20.15 -2.06
CA LEU A 844 -5.16 -19.64 -1.97
C LEU A 844 -5.37 -18.75 -0.74
N ASN A 845 -4.81 -19.16 0.40
CA ASN A 845 -4.75 -18.33 1.59
C ASN A 845 -3.36 -17.66 1.63
N PRO A 846 -3.29 -16.32 1.53
CA PRO A 846 -2.02 -15.59 1.35
C PRO A 846 -1.01 -15.82 2.48
N TRP A 847 -1.46 -16.27 3.66
CA TRP A 847 -0.60 -16.48 4.82
C TRP A 847 -0.11 -17.92 5.00
N THR A 848 -0.63 -18.88 4.23
CA THR A 848 -0.33 -20.31 4.42
C THR A 848 1.14 -20.61 4.23
N ARG A 849 1.75 -20.04 3.19
CA ARG A 849 3.17 -20.22 2.90
C ARG A 849 4.02 -19.78 4.08
N SER A 850 3.93 -18.50 4.44
CA SER A 850 4.74 -17.90 5.51
C SER A 850 4.50 -18.58 6.86
N PHE A 851 3.27 -19.02 7.13
CA PHE A 851 2.95 -19.76 8.36
C PHE A 851 3.66 -21.12 8.39
N LEU A 852 3.55 -21.90 7.31
CA LEU A 852 4.13 -23.24 7.25
C LEU A 852 5.66 -23.19 7.22
N GLU A 853 6.25 -22.24 6.49
CA GLU A 853 7.71 -22.04 6.46
C GLU A 853 8.26 -21.70 7.84
N LYS A 854 7.62 -20.74 8.53
CA LYS A 854 8.00 -20.37 9.89
C LYS A 854 7.80 -21.53 10.88
N LYS A 855 6.62 -22.16 10.86
CA LYS A 855 6.25 -23.21 11.83
C LYS A 855 7.09 -24.48 11.68
N ASN A 856 7.55 -24.81 10.47
CA ASN A 856 8.32 -26.02 10.20
C ASN A 856 9.81 -25.73 9.93
N ALA A 857 10.25 -24.47 10.01
CA ALA A 857 11.61 -24.03 9.70
C ALA A 857 12.13 -24.58 8.35
N CYS A 858 11.35 -24.37 7.27
CA CYS A 858 11.65 -24.83 5.91
C CYS A 858 11.30 -23.76 4.87
N PHE A 859 11.64 -23.96 3.58
CA PHE A 859 11.23 -23.07 2.48
C PHE A 859 10.51 -23.81 1.34
N PHE A 860 9.49 -23.20 0.73
CA PHE A 860 8.84 -23.73 -0.47
C PHE A 860 9.61 -23.38 -1.76
N PRO A 861 9.40 -24.14 -2.87
CA PRO A 861 9.87 -23.74 -4.19
C PRO A 861 9.45 -22.32 -4.55
N GLY A 862 10.41 -21.50 -4.98
CA GLY A 862 10.20 -20.08 -5.30
C GLY A 862 10.28 -19.13 -4.11
N SER A 863 10.59 -19.59 -2.89
CA SER A 863 10.74 -18.70 -1.73
C SER A 863 12.00 -17.86 -1.86
N PHE A 864 11.86 -16.58 -1.57
CA PHE A 864 13.01 -15.68 -1.48
C PHE A 864 13.70 -15.83 -0.12
N ASP A 865 12.97 -16.05 0.97
CA ASP A 865 13.59 -16.42 2.25
C ASP A 865 14.04 -17.90 2.18
N LYS A 866 15.35 -18.11 2.20
CA LYS A 866 16.01 -19.42 2.26
C LYS A 866 16.87 -19.53 3.53
N SER A 867 16.38 -18.95 4.63
CA SER A 867 17.01 -19.03 5.95
C SER A 867 17.16 -20.47 6.45
N SER A 868 16.23 -21.34 6.08
CA SER A 868 16.39 -22.79 6.25
C SER A 868 17.15 -23.41 5.09
N ASN A 869 17.93 -24.45 5.38
CA ASN A 869 18.56 -25.30 4.36
C ASN A 869 17.63 -26.44 3.89
N GLU A 870 16.43 -26.55 4.46
CA GLU A 870 15.47 -27.62 4.17
C GLU A 870 14.28 -27.12 3.35
N GLN A 871 13.97 -27.83 2.27
CA GLN A 871 12.78 -27.55 1.47
C GLN A 871 11.54 -28.15 2.16
N CYS A 872 10.42 -27.42 2.15
CA CYS A 872 9.17 -27.89 2.73
C CYS A 872 8.60 -29.07 1.93
N GLU A 873 8.74 -30.28 2.45
CA GLU A 873 8.10 -31.50 1.93
C GLU A 873 7.06 -32.02 2.93
N LYS A 874 5.90 -32.46 2.44
CA LYS A 874 4.87 -33.14 3.26
C LYS A 874 4.41 -32.38 4.52
N VAL A 875 4.56 -31.05 4.56
CA VAL A 875 4.19 -30.23 5.72
C VAL A 875 2.71 -30.32 6.11
N PHE A 876 1.84 -30.69 5.17
CA PHE A 876 0.43 -30.96 5.42
C PHE A 876 0.17 -32.36 6.01
N ASP A 877 1.06 -33.35 5.86
CA ASP A 877 0.87 -34.72 6.36
C ASP A 877 0.73 -34.79 7.88
N ARG A 878 1.27 -33.79 8.61
CA ARG A 878 1.02 -33.65 10.05
C ARG A 878 -0.48 -33.54 10.36
N TYR A 879 -1.24 -32.89 9.47
CA TYR A 879 -2.69 -32.79 9.53
C TYR A 879 -3.41 -34.07 9.08
N ASN A 880 -2.70 -35.17 8.80
CA ASN A 880 -3.29 -36.50 8.59
C ASN A 880 -3.16 -37.41 9.85
N SER A 881 -2.42 -37.01 10.88
CA SER A 881 -2.23 -37.78 12.12
C SER A 881 -3.48 -37.82 13.02
N SER A 882 -3.77 -38.95 13.69
CA SER A 882 -4.89 -39.06 14.64
C SER A 882 -4.76 -38.13 15.86
N ASP A 883 -3.54 -37.67 16.18
CA ASP A 883 -3.23 -36.98 17.45
C ASP A 883 -2.93 -35.48 17.27
N ILE A 884 -3.46 -34.83 16.23
CA ILE A 884 -3.25 -33.40 16.02
C ILE A 884 -3.87 -32.60 17.15
N LYS A 885 -3.04 -31.78 17.80
CA LYS A 885 -3.47 -30.79 18.78
C LYS A 885 -3.63 -29.45 18.08
N TYR A 886 -4.87 -29.06 17.82
CA TYR A 886 -5.18 -27.67 17.49
C TYR A 886 -5.04 -26.80 18.74
N ASP A 887 -4.73 -25.53 18.54
CA ASP A 887 -4.95 -24.58 19.62
C ASP A 887 -6.45 -24.49 19.98
N ILE A 888 -6.73 -24.22 21.26
CA ILE A 888 -8.10 -24.14 21.80
C ILE A 888 -8.98 -23.16 21.03
N TRP A 889 -8.44 -22.13 20.37
CA TRP A 889 -9.22 -21.11 19.67
C TRP A 889 -9.70 -21.51 18.28
N SER A 890 -9.08 -22.50 17.62
CA SER A 890 -9.53 -22.95 16.29
C SER A 890 -10.92 -23.61 16.33
N PRO A 891 -11.24 -24.48 17.31
CA PRO A 891 -12.61 -24.92 17.57
C PRO A 891 -13.60 -23.77 17.78
N PHE A 892 -13.22 -22.76 18.58
CA PHE A 892 -14.09 -21.60 18.84
C PHE A 892 -14.34 -20.79 17.57
N ALA A 893 -13.32 -20.55 16.74
CA ALA A 893 -13.44 -19.84 15.47
C ALA A 893 -14.39 -20.57 14.49
N LEU A 894 -14.26 -21.90 14.37
CA LEU A 894 -15.17 -22.73 13.57
C LEU A 894 -16.62 -22.59 14.05
N HIS A 895 -16.84 -22.74 15.35
CA HIS A 895 -18.18 -22.70 15.93
C HIS A 895 -18.80 -21.30 15.88
N ALA A 896 -18.02 -20.24 16.07
CA ALA A 896 -18.48 -18.86 15.88
C ALA A 896 -18.91 -18.61 14.44
N ALA A 897 -18.15 -19.11 13.46
CA ALA A 897 -18.54 -19.05 12.06
C ALA A 897 -19.85 -19.80 11.79
N LYS A 898 -20.04 -20.99 12.39
CA LYS A 898 -21.31 -21.73 12.30
C LYS A 898 -22.49 -20.96 12.92
N VAL A 899 -22.29 -20.32 14.08
CA VAL A 899 -23.31 -19.46 14.70
C VAL A 899 -23.68 -18.30 13.77
N VAL A 900 -22.68 -17.59 13.22
CA VAL A 900 -22.92 -16.48 12.29
C VAL A 900 -23.71 -16.96 11.08
N LEU A 901 -23.30 -18.05 10.45
CA LEU A 901 -23.93 -18.58 9.24
C LEU A 901 -25.37 -19.05 9.50
N ASN A 902 -25.61 -19.80 10.58
CA ASN A 902 -26.93 -20.30 10.92
C ASN A 902 -27.87 -19.18 11.39
N GLY A 903 -27.36 -18.25 12.21
CA GLY A 903 -28.09 -17.08 12.67
C GLY A 903 -28.46 -16.15 11.52
N ALA A 904 -27.53 -15.92 10.59
CA ALA A 904 -27.77 -15.19 9.35
C ALA A 904 -28.83 -15.86 8.49
N TYR A 905 -28.74 -17.18 8.29
CA TYR A 905 -29.75 -17.89 7.52
C TYR A 905 -31.14 -17.80 8.15
N ALA A 906 -31.24 -18.02 9.46
CA ALA A 906 -32.50 -17.96 10.18
C ALA A 906 -33.13 -16.55 10.07
N SER A 907 -32.36 -15.51 10.37
CA SER A 907 -32.81 -14.12 10.24
C SER A 907 -33.17 -13.76 8.80
N PHE A 908 -32.34 -14.11 7.82
CA PHE A 908 -32.60 -13.84 6.41
C PHE A 908 -33.88 -14.51 5.93
N ARG A 909 -34.07 -15.79 6.25
CA ARG A 909 -35.28 -16.54 5.92
C ARG A 909 -36.54 -15.91 6.49
N HIS A 910 -36.48 -15.44 7.74
CA HIS A 910 -37.66 -14.90 8.44
C HIS A 910 -37.95 -13.43 8.14
N ILE A 911 -36.93 -12.63 7.80
CA ILE A 911 -37.05 -11.20 7.56
C ILE A 911 -37.15 -10.91 6.06
N CYS A 912 -36.24 -11.43 5.25
CA CYS A 912 -36.20 -11.17 3.80
C CYS A 912 -36.96 -12.21 2.97
N GLY A 913 -37.11 -13.44 3.48
CA GLY A 913 -37.71 -14.55 2.76
C GLY A 913 -36.71 -15.29 1.84
N LEU A 914 -36.96 -16.59 1.63
CA LEU A 914 -36.03 -17.50 0.92
C LEU A 914 -35.79 -17.16 -0.56
N ASN A 915 -36.67 -16.37 -1.17
CA ASN A 915 -36.57 -16.00 -2.59
C ASN A 915 -35.77 -14.70 -2.82
N SER A 916 -35.36 -14.01 -1.76
CA SER A 916 -34.59 -12.77 -1.90
C SER A 916 -33.18 -13.09 -2.38
N LYS A 917 -32.70 -12.34 -3.39
CA LYS A 917 -31.33 -12.43 -3.91
C LYS A 917 -30.38 -11.40 -3.29
N THR A 918 -30.90 -10.51 -2.44
CA THR A 918 -30.15 -9.46 -1.76
C THR A 918 -30.58 -9.36 -0.31
N ILE A 919 -29.76 -8.73 0.53
CA ILE A 919 -30.14 -8.40 1.91
C ILE A 919 -31.20 -7.29 1.82
N CYS A 920 -32.41 -7.57 2.29
CA CYS A 920 -33.51 -6.61 2.29
C CYS A 920 -33.28 -5.48 3.30
N SER A 921 -33.87 -4.30 3.09
CA SER A 921 -33.72 -3.16 4.01
C SER A 921 -34.15 -3.49 5.43
N GLU A 922 -35.23 -4.26 5.61
CA GLU A 922 -35.73 -4.66 6.93
C GLU A 922 -34.69 -5.43 7.77
N TYR A 923 -33.78 -6.18 7.13
CA TYR A 923 -32.70 -6.88 7.82
C TYR A 923 -31.70 -5.90 8.47
N ARG A 924 -31.48 -4.74 7.84
CA ARG A 924 -30.60 -3.67 8.35
C ARG A 924 -31.31 -2.66 9.23
N ASP A 925 -32.60 -2.44 9.00
CA ASP A 925 -33.41 -1.49 9.77
C ASP A 925 -33.84 -2.08 11.13
N ASN A 926 -33.84 -3.41 11.27
CA ASN A 926 -34.18 -4.12 12.51
C ASN A 926 -33.04 -5.03 13.03
N PRO A 927 -31.84 -4.48 13.28
CA PRO A 927 -30.66 -5.26 13.65
C PRO A 927 -30.81 -5.97 14.99
N LYS A 928 -31.60 -5.43 15.93
CA LYS A 928 -31.92 -6.13 17.18
C LYS A 928 -32.62 -7.47 16.94
N ARG A 929 -33.54 -7.53 15.96
CA ARG A 929 -34.22 -8.77 15.59
C ARG A 929 -33.26 -9.77 14.96
N VAL A 930 -32.32 -9.29 14.13
CA VAL A 930 -31.25 -10.13 13.58
C VAL A 930 -30.37 -10.69 14.70
N TRP A 931 -29.96 -9.84 15.64
CA TRP A 931 -29.16 -10.22 16.82
C TRP A 931 -29.86 -11.32 17.64
N GLU A 932 -31.16 -11.23 17.88
CA GLU A 932 -31.93 -12.26 18.59
C GLU A 932 -31.92 -13.62 17.88
N TYR A 933 -31.89 -13.64 16.54
CA TYR A 933 -31.73 -14.91 15.80
C TYR A 933 -30.35 -15.51 16.00
N PHE A 934 -29.29 -14.71 16.07
CA PHE A 934 -27.94 -15.19 16.32
C PHE A 934 -27.79 -15.71 17.74
N GLN A 935 -28.32 -14.98 18.73
CA GLN A 935 -28.32 -15.37 20.14
C GLN A 935 -29.02 -16.72 20.39
N ARG A 936 -30.11 -17.01 19.66
CA ARG A 936 -30.88 -18.26 19.81
C ARG A 936 -30.25 -19.48 19.14
N GLN A 937 -29.09 -19.34 18.50
CA GLN A 937 -28.45 -20.47 17.84
C GLN A 937 -27.87 -21.45 18.87
N ASN A 938 -28.16 -22.73 18.68
CA ASN A 938 -27.57 -23.83 19.44
C ASN A 938 -26.42 -24.46 18.65
N LEU A 939 -25.43 -24.97 19.36
CA LEU A 939 -24.37 -25.78 18.78
C LEU A 939 -24.55 -27.25 19.13
N SER A 940 -24.27 -28.13 18.17
CA SER A 940 -24.18 -29.57 18.43
C SER A 940 -22.81 -29.89 19.02
N LEU A 941 -22.73 -30.01 20.34
CA LEU A 941 -21.51 -30.38 21.07
C LEU A 941 -21.62 -31.85 21.47
N ASN A 942 -20.73 -32.70 20.94
CA ASN A 942 -20.76 -34.15 21.15
C ASN A 942 -22.13 -34.80 20.84
N GLY A 943 -22.83 -34.30 19.81
CA GLY A 943 -24.15 -34.79 19.40
C GLY A 943 -25.32 -34.25 20.23
N VAL A 944 -25.06 -33.39 21.21
CA VAL A 944 -26.09 -32.73 22.04
C VAL A 944 -26.25 -31.29 21.60
N GLN A 945 -27.49 -30.84 21.41
CA GLN A 945 -27.80 -29.44 21.14
C GLN A 945 -27.65 -28.63 22.44
N THR A 946 -26.65 -27.74 22.45
CA THR A 946 -26.28 -26.94 23.62
C THR A 946 -26.50 -25.46 23.30
N SER A 947 -27.23 -24.77 24.20
CA SER A 947 -27.34 -23.31 24.18
C SER A 947 -26.04 -22.70 24.66
N ILE A 948 -25.43 -21.83 23.86
CA ILE A 948 -24.10 -21.26 24.11
C ILE A 948 -24.18 -19.89 24.76
N PHE A 949 -25.20 -19.12 24.42
CA PHE A 949 -25.38 -17.75 24.89
C PHE A 949 -26.32 -17.71 26.09
N ASP A 950 -26.05 -16.76 27.00
CA ASP A 950 -27.03 -16.28 27.97
C ASP A 950 -27.95 -15.20 27.36
N ASP A 951 -28.87 -14.68 28.18
CA ASP A 951 -29.82 -13.64 27.77
C ASP A 951 -29.14 -12.31 27.39
N ASN A 952 -27.89 -12.08 27.84
CA ASN A 952 -27.08 -10.93 27.44
C ASN A 952 -26.27 -11.21 26.18
N GLY A 953 -26.25 -12.43 25.65
CA GLY A 953 -25.45 -12.77 24.46
C GLY A 953 -23.98 -13.09 24.76
N ASP A 954 -23.66 -13.37 26.03
CA ASP A 954 -22.35 -13.83 26.47
C ASP A 954 -22.30 -15.36 26.55
N GLY A 955 -21.11 -15.93 26.37
CA GLY A 955 -20.91 -17.38 26.44
C GLY A 955 -21.12 -17.93 27.86
N ASN A 956 -21.80 -19.07 27.98
CA ASN A 956 -22.16 -19.67 29.27
C ASN A 956 -21.48 -21.03 29.56
N LEU A 957 -20.51 -21.44 28.72
CA LEU A 957 -19.85 -22.75 28.80
C LEU A 957 -19.04 -22.93 30.10
N GLY A 958 -18.58 -21.85 30.72
CA GLY A 958 -17.72 -21.89 31.90
C GLY A 958 -16.29 -22.32 31.58
N HIS A 959 -15.54 -22.68 32.63
CA HIS A 959 -14.12 -23.00 32.57
C HIS A 959 -13.86 -24.42 33.07
N VAL A 960 -12.92 -25.10 32.44
CA VAL A 960 -12.31 -26.34 32.94
C VAL A 960 -11.02 -25.99 33.66
N ILE A 961 -10.78 -26.61 34.81
CA ILE A 961 -9.64 -26.31 35.67
C ILE A 961 -8.66 -27.48 35.59
N TYR A 962 -7.42 -27.17 35.25
CA TYR A 962 -6.30 -28.09 35.13
C TYR A 962 -5.24 -27.83 36.19
N GLN A 963 -4.60 -28.88 36.67
CA GLN A 963 -3.36 -28.80 37.46
C GLN A 963 -2.22 -29.38 36.63
N ILE A 964 -1.09 -28.67 36.61
CA ILE A 964 0.13 -29.13 35.94
C ILE A 964 0.82 -30.14 36.86
N LYS A 965 0.95 -31.38 36.39
CA LYS A 965 1.54 -32.49 37.15
C LYS A 965 2.60 -33.20 36.33
N LYS A 966 3.53 -33.88 37.02
CA LYS A 966 4.41 -34.85 36.36
C LYS A 966 3.59 -35.96 35.72
N SER A 967 3.96 -36.34 34.50
CA SER A 967 3.29 -37.41 33.78
C SER A 967 3.48 -38.73 34.51
N ARG A 968 2.42 -39.54 34.52
CA ARG A 968 2.43 -40.88 35.12
C ARG A 968 3.38 -41.82 34.37
N THR A 969 3.60 -41.59 33.08
CA THR A 969 4.43 -42.45 32.22
C THR A 969 5.89 -41.99 32.18
N ASP A 970 6.15 -40.68 32.25
CA ASP A 970 7.50 -40.13 32.36
C ASP A 970 7.51 -38.97 33.38
N PRO A 971 8.07 -39.19 34.58
CA PRO A 971 8.16 -38.15 35.62
C PRO A 971 8.97 -36.92 35.23
N LYS A 972 9.73 -36.95 34.11
CA LYS A 972 10.45 -35.78 33.57
C LYS A 972 9.55 -34.86 32.73
N VAL A 973 8.37 -35.32 32.33
CA VAL A 973 7.44 -34.58 31.47
C VAL A 973 6.30 -34.04 32.34
N LEU A 974 5.86 -32.80 32.08
CA LEU A 974 4.67 -32.23 32.69
C LEU A 974 3.44 -32.41 31.78
N GLU A 975 2.28 -32.62 32.39
CA GLU A 975 0.98 -32.75 31.71
C GLU A 975 -0.10 -31.96 32.43
N PHE A 976 -1.12 -31.52 31.68
CA PHE A 976 -2.33 -30.92 32.24
C PHE A 976 -3.29 -32.01 32.70
N VAL A 977 -3.58 -32.06 34.00
CA VAL A 977 -4.54 -33.00 34.58
C VAL A 977 -5.80 -32.24 34.98
N LYS A 978 -6.95 -32.62 34.43
CA LYS A 978 -8.25 -32.02 34.79
C LYS A 978 -8.54 -32.25 36.26
N VAL A 979 -8.72 -31.17 37.03
CA VAL A 979 -8.99 -31.21 38.48
C VAL A 979 -10.32 -30.56 38.85
N GLY A 980 -11.01 -29.89 37.93
CA GLY A 980 -12.32 -29.33 38.23
C GLY A 980 -12.95 -28.58 37.08
N SER A 981 -14.01 -27.84 37.41
CA SER A 981 -14.72 -26.95 36.50
C SER A 981 -15.44 -25.85 37.26
N PHE A 982 -15.74 -24.76 36.56
CA PHE A 982 -16.52 -23.63 37.08
C PHE A 982 -17.53 -23.16 36.04
N SER A 983 -18.78 -22.98 36.45
CA SER A 983 -19.79 -22.25 35.67
C SER A 983 -20.72 -21.51 36.63
N GLN A 984 -21.46 -20.51 36.15
CA GLN A 984 -22.46 -19.82 36.99
C GLN A 984 -23.54 -20.78 37.51
N SER A 985 -23.90 -21.80 36.72
CA SER A 985 -24.95 -22.76 37.10
C SER A 985 -24.50 -23.78 38.14
N THR A 986 -23.24 -24.23 38.06
CA THR A 986 -22.70 -25.31 38.91
C THR A 986 -21.80 -24.82 40.04
N ASN A 987 -21.44 -23.53 40.04
CA ASN A 987 -20.37 -22.95 40.87
C ASN A 987 -19.05 -23.73 40.73
N LEU A 988 -18.08 -23.44 41.62
CA LEU A 988 -16.79 -24.11 41.65
C LEU A 988 -16.93 -25.58 42.09
N ASN A 989 -16.57 -26.50 41.20
CA ASN A 989 -16.43 -27.91 41.50
C ASN A 989 -14.96 -28.33 41.35
N LEU A 990 -14.31 -28.65 42.46
CA LEU A 990 -12.92 -29.11 42.49
C LEU A 990 -12.86 -30.54 43.03
N SER A 991 -12.15 -31.39 42.30
CA SER A 991 -11.72 -32.72 42.73
C SER A 991 -10.43 -32.63 43.56
N ARG A 992 -9.74 -33.76 43.80
CA ARG A 992 -8.54 -33.78 44.65
C ARG A 992 -7.36 -33.09 43.95
N ILE A 993 -7.01 -31.90 44.42
CA ILE A 993 -5.83 -31.11 44.02
C ILE A 993 -4.63 -31.49 44.90
N ASP A 994 -3.42 -31.55 44.33
CA ASP A 994 -2.20 -31.76 45.13
C ASP A 994 -1.89 -30.50 45.95
N THR A 995 -1.45 -30.67 47.20
CA THR A 995 -1.41 -29.58 48.20
C THR A 995 -0.54 -28.39 47.74
N ILE A 996 -1.19 -27.25 47.48
CA ILE A 996 -0.52 -25.95 47.37
C ILE A 996 -0.43 -25.37 48.79
N ASN A 997 0.78 -25.01 49.23
CA ASN A 997 1.01 -24.52 50.59
C ASN A 997 0.22 -23.21 50.84
N PRO A 998 -0.54 -23.11 51.94
CA PRO A 998 -1.26 -21.88 52.29
C PRO A 998 -0.31 -20.69 52.43
N THR A 999 -0.74 -19.54 51.92
CA THR A 999 0.03 -18.28 52.03
C THR A 999 -0.16 -17.67 53.41
N LYS A 1000 0.92 -17.28 54.09
CA LYS A 1000 0.87 -16.66 55.44
C LYS A 1000 1.53 -15.29 55.43
N CYS A 1001 0.92 -14.34 56.15
CA CYS A 1001 1.50 -13.01 56.39
C CYS A 1001 2.72 -13.14 57.31
N PRO A 1002 3.91 -12.62 56.92
CA PRO A 1002 5.09 -12.69 57.77
C PRO A 1002 5.12 -11.61 58.88
N ASN A 1003 4.29 -10.56 58.80
CA ASN A 1003 4.34 -9.43 59.74
C ASN A 1003 3.02 -8.62 59.80
N GLN A 1004 2.89 -7.75 60.80
CA GLN A 1004 1.72 -6.88 60.98
C GLN A 1004 1.49 -5.90 59.81
N LYS A 1005 2.55 -5.54 59.07
CA LYS A 1005 2.47 -4.57 57.97
C LYS A 1005 1.60 -5.12 56.83
N CYS A 1006 1.78 -6.38 56.46
CA CYS A 1006 0.94 -7.02 55.44
C CYS A 1006 -0.51 -7.25 55.93
N GLU A 1007 -0.72 -7.56 57.22
CA GLU A 1007 -2.07 -7.69 57.78
C GLU A 1007 -2.84 -6.37 57.76
N ASN A 1008 -2.17 -5.26 58.08
CA ASN A 1008 -2.75 -3.93 58.04
C ASN A 1008 -3.10 -3.49 56.61
N TYR A 1009 -2.21 -3.74 55.64
CA TYR A 1009 -2.48 -3.46 54.23
C TYR A 1009 -3.73 -4.22 53.75
N CYS A 1010 -3.81 -5.52 54.03
CA CYS A 1010 -4.95 -6.34 53.61
C CYS A 1010 -6.26 -5.93 54.31
N SER A 1011 -6.19 -5.53 55.58
CA SER A 1011 -7.34 -4.98 56.30
C SER A 1011 -7.87 -3.70 55.64
N LEU A 1012 -7.00 -2.83 55.13
CA LEU A 1012 -7.38 -1.64 54.36
C LEU A 1012 -7.94 -2.00 52.98
N PHE A 1013 -7.34 -2.97 52.30
CA PHE A 1013 -7.79 -3.49 51.01
C PHE A 1013 -9.24 -4.00 51.08
N TYR A 1014 -9.59 -4.78 52.12
CA TYR A 1014 -10.95 -5.29 52.32
C TYR A 1014 -11.98 -4.20 52.60
N ASN A 1015 -11.60 -3.19 53.40
CA ASN A 1015 -12.52 -2.15 53.88
C ASN A 1015 -12.65 -0.95 52.93
N GLY A 1016 -11.97 -0.98 51.76
CA GLY A 1016 -12.10 0.06 50.74
C GLY A 1016 -11.37 1.38 51.05
N ASN A 1017 -10.58 1.45 52.13
CA ASN A 1017 -9.85 2.65 52.55
C ASN A 1017 -8.36 2.65 52.11
N VAL A 1018 -8.06 2.16 50.91
CA VAL A 1018 -6.79 2.50 50.26
C VAL A 1018 -7.05 3.78 49.49
N ALA A 1019 -6.88 4.92 50.17
CA ALA A 1019 -6.62 6.16 49.48
C ALA A 1019 -5.40 5.94 48.58
N ASP A 1020 -5.52 6.29 47.30
CA ASP A 1020 -4.40 6.45 46.38
C ASP A 1020 -3.23 7.12 47.10
N LYS A 1021 -2.21 6.33 47.45
CA LYS A 1021 -0.91 6.85 47.86
C LYS A 1021 0.06 6.54 46.75
N GLN A 1022 0.22 7.54 45.88
CA GLN A 1022 1.53 7.87 45.35
C GLN A 1022 2.57 7.78 46.48
N GLU A 1023 3.70 7.16 46.15
CA GLU A 1023 4.85 6.94 47.02
C GLU A 1023 5.31 8.23 47.72
N THR A 1024 5.43 8.18 49.04
CA THR A 1024 6.38 9.02 49.78
C THR A 1024 7.07 8.16 50.84
N SER A 1025 8.33 7.80 50.60
CA SER A 1025 9.29 7.47 51.65
C SER A 1025 9.82 8.77 52.26
N ASN A 1026 9.91 8.80 53.59
CA ASN A 1026 10.35 9.90 54.43
C ASN A 1026 11.63 10.61 53.94
N ASP A 1027 11.59 11.93 53.87
CA ASP A 1027 12.61 12.73 54.55
C ASP A 1027 11.97 13.98 55.17
N SER A 1028 12.34 14.23 56.42
CA SER A 1028 11.76 15.24 57.29
C SER A 1028 12.42 16.60 57.07
N SER A 1029 11.72 17.55 56.45
CA SER A 1029 11.70 19.00 56.76
C SER A 1029 10.98 19.79 55.66
N ASN A 1030 10.31 20.88 56.05
CA ASN A 1030 9.67 21.89 55.18
C ASN A 1030 8.23 21.66 54.68
N THR A 1031 7.30 21.38 55.59
CA THR A 1031 5.88 21.74 55.40
C THR A 1031 5.65 23.22 55.70
N GLY A 1032 6.04 24.08 54.76
CA GLY A 1032 5.74 25.52 54.79
C GLY A 1032 5.65 26.20 53.42
N VAL A 1033 5.89 25.49 52.30
CA VAL A 1033 6.07 26.16 50.98
C VAL A 1033 5.14 25.65 49.87
N VAL A 1034 4.43 24.52 50.03
CA VAL A 1034 3.78 23.86 48.87
C VAL A 1034 2.35 24.38 48.54
N VAL A 1035 1.68 25.13 49.41
CA VAL A 1035 0.40 25.78 49.04
C VAL A 1035 0.62 27.02 48.15
N GLY A 1036 1.87 27.52 48.04
CA GLY A 1036 2.21 28.64 47.16
C GLY A 1036 2.52 28.25 45.71
N LEU A 1037 2.92 27.00 45.43
CA LEU A 1037 3.46 26.63 44.12
C LEU A 1037 2.41 26.16 43.10
N SER A 1038 1.26 25.64 43.53
CA SER A 1038 0.18 25.25 42.61
C SER A 1038 -0.57 26.46 42.03
N VAL A 1039 -0.68 27.53 42.82
CA VAL A 1039 -1.23 28.81 42.34
C VAL A 1039 -0.22 29.51 41.42
N VAL A 1040 1.08 29.44 41.73
CA VAL A 1040 2.14 30.03 40.87
C VAL A 1040 2.32 29.25 39.56
N ALA A 1041 2.20 27.92 39.55
CA ALA A 1041 2.25 27.12 38.32
C ALA A 1041 1.02 27.35 37.43
N ALA A 1042 -0.18 27.45 38.01
CA ALA A 1042 -1.38 27.83 37.26
C ALA A 1042 -1.24 29.26 36.71
N ILE A 1043 -0.74 30.21 37.52
CA ILE A 1043 -0.45 31.58 37.06
C ILE A 1043 0.60 31.57 35.96
N PHE A 1044 1.64 30.73 36.02
CA PHE A 1044 2.66 30.61 34.97
C PHE A 1044 2.11 29.99 33.68
N VAL A 1045 1.24 29.00 33.77
CA VAL A 1045 0.57 28.40 32.60
C VAL A 1045 -0.40 29.40 31.97
N PHE A 1046 -1.21 30.09 32.77
CA PHE A 1046 -2.10 31.13 32.27
C PHE A 1046 -1.32 32.35 31.75
N SER A 1047 -0.20 32.73 32.38
CA SER A 1047 0.63 33.84 31.92
C SER A 1047 1.41 33.47 30.66
N THR A 1048 1.85 32.21 30.49
CA THR A 1048 2.51 31.76 29.25
C THR A 1048 1.51 31.61 28.11
N ILE A 1049 0.30 31.11 28.36
CA ILE A 1049 -0.77 31.09 27.35
C ILE A 1049 -1.18 32.51 26.98
N ALA A 1050 -1.34 33.40 27.95
CA ALA A 1050 -1.61 34.81 27.71
C ALA A 1050 -0.46 35.51 26.97
N LEU A 1051 0.80 35.19 27.28
CA LEU A 1051 1.98 35.70 26.59
C LEU A 1051 2.04 35.18 25.15
N ILE A 1052 1.70 33.91 24.90
CA ILE A 1052 1.63 33.33 23.54
C ILE A 1052 0.51 34.02 22.75
N ILE A 1053 -0.67 34.20 23.34
CA ILE A 1053 -1.78 34.92 22.70
C ILE A 1053 -1.40 36.38 22.46
N TYR A 1054 -0.75 37.04 23.42
CA TYR A 1054 -0.26 38.41 23.30
C TYR A 1054 0.84 38.54 22.24
N ILE A 1055 1.76 37.57 22.15
CA ILE A 1055 2.77 37.48 21.08
C ILE A 1055 2.09 37.22 19.73
N LEU A 1056 1.05 36.41 19.65
CA LEU A 1056 0.30 36.18 18.41
C LEU A 1056 -0.51 37.42 17.99
N ILE A 1057 -1.05 38.18 18.95
CA ILE A 1057 -1.74 39.46 18.70
C ILE A 1057 -0.73 40.53 18.29
N ILE A 1058 0.42 40.63 18.97
CA ILE A 1058 1.53 41.51 18.60
C ILE A 1058 2.11 41.10 17.25
N ARG A 1059 2.24 39.81 16.93
CA ARG A 1059 2.74 39.34 15.63
C ARG A 1059 1.73 39.64 14.53
N ARG A 1060 0.42 39.50 14.78
CA ARG A 1060 -0.63 39.97 13.87
C ARG A 1060 -0.64 41.50 13.72
N GLY A 1061 -0.40 42.24 14.80
CA GLY A 1061 -0.31 43.70 14.82
C GLY A 1061 0.96 44.25 14.15
N LEU A 1062 2.10 43.61 14.35
CA LEU A 1062 3.38 43.88 13.70
C LEU A 1062 3.32 43.47 12.23
N LEU A 1063 2.71 42.34 11.87
CA LEU A 1063 2.46 41.99 10.47
C LEU A 1063 1.52 42.99 9.79
N LYS A 1064 0.53 43.53 10.51
CA LYS A 1064 -0.30 44.64 10.01
C LYS A 1064 0.47 45.95 9.90
N SER A 1065 1.34 46.28 10.86
CA SER A 1065 2.16 47.51 10.83
C SER A 1065 3.33 47.42 9.85
N ILE A 1066 3.86 46.23 9.56
CA ILE A 1066 4.88 45.97 8.54
C ILE A 1066 4.24 46.01 7.15
N GLN A 1067 2.99 45.53 7.00
CA GLN A 1067 2.19 45.75 5.78
C GLN A 1067 1.75 47.22 5.57
N GLU A 1068 1.69 48.03 6.64
CA GLU A 1068 1.37 49.47 6.54
C GLU A 1068 2.63 50.39 6.48
N GLN A 1069 3.81 49.93 6.92
CA GLN A 1069 5.08 50.69 6.83
C GLN A 1069 5.89 50.43 5.55
N GLU A 1070 5.64 49.35 4.79
CA GLU A 1070 6.24 49.17 3.46
C GLU A 1070 5.64 50.08 2.36
N HIS A 1071 4.59 50.87 2.69
CA HIS A 1071 3.95 51.80 1.75
C HIS A 1071 4.37 53.28 1.90
N TYR A 1072 5.22 53.64 2.86
CA TYR A 1072 5.71 55.02 3.03
C TYR A 1072 7.19 55.06 3.46
N GLY A 1073 8.11 55.08 2.49
CA GLY A 1073 9.54 55.19 2.80
C GLY A 1073 10.45 55.24 1.58
N ASN A 1074 10.21 56.14 0.63
CA ASN A 1074 11.21 56.43 -0.39
C ASN A 1074 11.17 57.91 -0.82
N LYS A 1075 11.81 58.78 -0.03
CA LYS A 1075 12.27 60.12 -0.41
C LYS A 1075 13.47 60.55 0.45
N ASN A 1076 14.62 60.64 -0.22
CA ASN A 1076 15.74 61.58 -0.07
C ASN A 1076 16.47 61.83 1.28
N GLN A 1077 17.80 61.77 1.15
CA GLN A 1077 18.88 62.64 1.67
C GLN A 1077 19.85 62.11 2.75
N ASN A 1078 21.12 62.01 2.30
CA ASN A 1078 22.40 62.36 2.93
C ASN A 1078 22.56 62.31 4.47
N ILE A 1079 23.61 61.63 4.96
CA ILE A 1079 24.84 62.24 5.52
C ILE A 1079 25.81 61.14 6.04
N ARG A 1080 27.09 61.46 5.90
CA ARG A 1080 28.34 60.75 6.23
C ARG A 1080 28.68 60.67 7.74
N CYS A 1081 29.56 59.70 8.05
CA CYS A 1081 30.69 59.74 9.02
C CYS A 1081 30.47 59.52 10.53
N LEU A 1082 30.98 58.40 11.10
CA LEU A 1082 32.26 58.30 11.89
C LEU A 1082 32.39 57.00 12.75
N ARG A 1083 33.40 56.17 12.39
CA ARG A 1083 34.50 55.62 13.23
C ARG A 1083 34.29 55.35 14.75
N LEU A 1084 34.54 54.10 15.22
CA LEU A 1084 35.80 53.66 15.89
C LEU A 1084 35.79 52.19 16.43
N LYS A 1085 36.77 51.43 15.91
CA LYS A 1085 37.62 50.32 16.44
C LYS A 1085 37.12 49.16 17.35
N PRO A 1086 37.60 47.91 17.07
CA PRO A 1086 37.52 46.73 17.93
C PRO A 1086 38.81 46.49 18.75
N SER A 1087 38.70 45.77 19.87
CA SER A 1087 39.84 45.26 20.65
C SER A 1087 39.76 43.75 20.85
N TRP A 1088 40.78 43.05 20.36
CA TRP A 1088 41.10 41.65 20.61
C TRP A 1088 41.93 41.49 21.90
N LYS A 1089 41.82 40.36 22.62
CA LYS A 1089 42.91 39.36 22.75
C LYS A 1089 42.52 38.09 23.55
N PRO A 1090 43.24 36.96 23.33
CA PRO A 1090 42.94 35.59 23.78
C PRO A 1090 43.91 35.04 24.85
N LEU A 1091 43.68 33.82 25.36
CA LEU A 1091 44.75 32.95 25.90
C LEU A 1091 44.39 31.44 25.92
N LYS A 1092 45.38 30.64 25.48
CA LYS A 1092 45.54 29.16 25.43
C LYS A 1092 45.76 28.55 26.85
N VAL A 1093 45.74 27.24 27.16
CA VAL A 1093 46.63 26.12 26.71
C VAL A 1093 46.18 24.75 27.30
N ASN A 1094 46.30 23.68 26.48
CA ASN A 1094 46.59 22.21 26.61
C ASN A 1094 46.27 21.34 27.86
N LEU A 1095 45.94 20.06 27.60
CA LEU A 1095 46.69 18.84 28.03
C LEU A 1095 46.28 17.56 27.23
N ASP A 1096 47.14 16.54 27.29
CA ASP A 1096 47.54 15.43 26.37
C ASP A 1096 46.56 14.27 26.00
N PRO A 1097 46.92 13.40 25.01
CA PRO A 1097 46.18 12.22 24.56
C PRO A 1097 46.82 10.87 24.98
N THR A 1098 46.15 10.07 25.81
CA THR A 1098 46.35 8.61 25.91
C THR A 1098 45.18 7.94 26.64
N GLU A 1099 44.90 6.69 26.25
CA GLU A 1099 43.92 5.73 26.81
C GLU A 1099 42.43 5.96 26.51
N PHE A 1100 41.87 5.24 25.53
CA PHE A 1100 40.49 4.75 25.65
C PHE A 1100 40.32 3.36 25.01
N SER A 1101 40.17 2.39 25.92
CA SER A 1101 39.66 1.05 25.71
C SER A 1101 38.14 1.07 25.56
N MET A 1102 37.61 0.06 24.87
CA MET A 1102 36.21 -0.27 24.62
C MET A 1102 35.20 0.11 25.72
N ARG A 1103 34.13 0.83 25.33
CA ARG A 1103 32.71 0.50 25.58
C ARG A 1103 31.82 1.59 24.97
N ASN A 1104 31.02 1.23 23.96
CA ASN A 1104 30.00 2.09 23.36
C ASN A 1104 28.73 2.02 24.22
N GLU A 1105 28.36 3.15 24.83
CA GLU A 1105 26.99 3.43 25.24
C GLU A 1105 26.44 4.61 24.44
N TYR A 1106 25.18 4.44 24.05
CA TYR A 1106 24.35 5.34 23.25
C TYR A 1106 24.17 6.70 23.90
N LEU A 1107 24.20 7.77 23.09
CA LEU A 1107 23.60 9.06 23.48
C LEU A 1107 22.99 9.78 22.28
N THR A 1108 21.66 9.78 22.30
CA THR A 1108 20.71 10.53 21.49
C THR A 1108 20.81 12.02 21.79
N VAL A 1109 20.97 12.87 20.77
CA VAL A 1109 20.63 14.30 20.86
C VAL A 1109 19.94 14.75 19.58
N VAL A 1110 18.68 15.15 19.76
CA VAL A 1110 17.78 15.78 18.79
C VAL A 1110 18.29 17.17 18.41
N LYS A 1111 18.33 17.47 17.10
CA LYS A 1111 18.02 18.79 16.56
C LYS A 1111 17.51 18.70 15.13
#